data_AF-A0A9P1AH63-F1
#
_entry.id   AF-A0A9P1AH63-F1
#
_cell.length_a   1.000
_cell.length_b   1.000
_cell.length_c   1.000
_cell.angle_alpha   90.00
_cell.angle_beta   90.00
_cell.angle_gamma   90.00
#
_symmetry.space_group_name_H-M   'P 1'
#
loop_
_entity.id
_entity.type
_entity.pdbx_description
1 polymer ?
#
loop_
_entity_poly.entity_id
_entity_poly.type
_entity_poly.pdbx_seq_one_letter_code
_entity_poly.pdbx_strand_id
1 'polypeptide(L)'
;MSEIENPLVLAPTELSHPLKAKGFVETASGEQFGAASPIKSSFTNDKKFIPNQNNKNAMNNKNPPRKIFAEYISEEESVAGCKNGSMFKSVLRINPKNYQECFLDHPKGTDNPDVLVLGQDRNRAMQGDVVTVKLKAKEDWFVNYVEYVKWWGLNKQTERKAPITDNNTNKVEKRCLRNEIEDNGVTVDEVPESCLIAIGAIVRINEKKHFRVAAGKLQLMPNSANPNVLFVASDSRVPRMLIPKSQVDPEFFNRPKDFDRFLYTAKILDWRAESVYADGQLVKLLGMSGEIETETEKILYEHQIDHREFSKECLESLPISTAEGWKIPEDEILKRRDFRSEIVFTIDPKTARDLDDALHVKHIDDCDGDGTPGFEVGVHIADVTYFLTEGTELDKWAADRGNSTYLSQMVIPMLPRILCEQLCSLNPGVDRLSFSAVFKMNYEAELKHVWFGRTIIRSRVKLAYEHAQDFIENPEKDFTTEELPEISDKNTPHEIKEKTLMLHRLAQLIRARREEAGALRIEQPRLKFALDEEKKPQAVSVYEIKDSNKLIEEFMLLANMEVAKKIERSFPDHALLRNHPPPKEKMMAAVAEQCAKIGFPLDGKTSGLLSTSLRKWAGKSRLDMCIRQVISSLTIRPMQQAKYICTNDKSPSFLRHYALNVDHYTHFTSPIRRYPDVIVHRQLAAALEGHDNSERVAEDIETICKRSNDTKQASKEASEASALLYFGVFIHQTGKMTCSAVVLGVMDLSFDVLIVDYGVVKRVYVDKMKRIYDKKAEQLTLEWPADPNAERGNTAAFSTVIQMCTVITVVLAPMKEVEVSATMSRPTLNQRDLLKVTLKDMKETGSLLLE
;
A
#
# COMPACT_ATOMS: atom_id res chain seq x y z
N MET A 1 -57.37 13.10 28.80
CA MET A 1 -58.53 13.47 27.97
C MET A 1 -57.99 13.75 26.58
N SER A 2 -58.44 12.93 25.61
CA SER A 2 -58.71 13.16 24.17
C SER A 2 -58.27 14.52 23.56
N GLU A 3 -57.75 14.66 22.33
CA GLU A 3 -58.07 14.08 21.01
C GLU A 3 -56.81 14.15 20.10
N ILE A 4 -56.41 13.10 19.37
CA ILE A 4 -56.71 12.74 17.96
C ILE A 4 -56.39 13.84 16.93
N GLU A 5 -55.33 13.63 16.13
CA GLU A 5 -55.34 13.88 14.68
C GLU A 5 -54.25 13.04 13.96
N ASN A 6 -54.70 12.27 12.97
CA ASN A 6 -53.92 11.38 12.09
C ASN A 6 -53.22 12.19 10.99
N PRO A 7 -52.11 11.68 10.42
CA PRO A 7 -52.05 11.66 8.96
C PRO A 7 -51.56 10.33 8.38
N LEU A 8 -52.45 9.73 7.58
CA LEU A 8 -52.22 9.03 6.31
C LEU A 8 -50.96 8.16 6.19
N VAL A 9 -51.15 6.87 6.46
CA VAL A 9 -50.32 5.77 5.94
C VAL A 9 -50.52 5.70 4.42
N LEU A 10 -49.50 6.07 3.66
CA LEU A 10 -49.39 5.67 2.25
C LEU A 10 -48.87 4.23 2.20
N ALA A 11 -49.73 3.32 1.75
CA ALA A 11 -49.35 1.96 1.44
C ALA A 11 -48.22 1.94 0.39
N PRO A 12 -47.19 1.09 0.53
CA PRO A 12 -46.20 0.91 -0.51
C PRO A 12 -46.88 0.26 -1.72
N THR A 13 -46.79 0.93 -2.86
CA THR A 13 -47.12 0.36 -4.17
C THR A 13 -46.19 -0.82 -4.43
N GLU A 14 -46.77 -1.98 -4.68
CA GLU A 14 -46.06 -3.20 -5.10
C GLU A 14 -45.28 -2.93 -6.39
N LEU A 15 -43.99 -2.63 -6.26
CA LEU A 15 -43.04 -2.71 -7.36
C LEU A 15 -42.59 -4.17 -7.49
N SER A 16 -43.12 -4.79 -8.55
CA SER A 16 -42.63 -5.96 -9.29
C SER A 16 -41.43 -6.72 -8.70
N HIS A 17 -41.70 -7.97 -8.30
CA HIS A 17 -40.78 -9.09 -8.02
C HIS A 17 -39.26 -8.82 -8.12
N PRO A 18 -38.48 -8.97 -7.03
CA PRO A 18 -37.04 -9.04 -7.13
C PRO A 18 -36.66 -10.26 -7.96
N LEU A 19 -35.75 -10.06 -8.92
CA LEU A 19 -35.13 -11.14 -9.69
C LEU A 19 -34.36 -12.05 -8.72
N LYS A 20 -35.01 -13.11 -8.24
CA LYS A 20 -34.29 -14.25 -7.65
C LYS A 20 -33.55 -14.94 -8.78
N ALA A 21 -32.22 -14.85 -8.77
CA ALA A 21 -31.35 -15.55 -9.70
C ALA A 21 -31.56 -17.07 -9.53
N LYS A 22 -32.37 -17.69 -10.40
CA LYS A 22 -32.51 -19.15 -10.46
C LYS A 22 -31.37 -19.70 -11.30
N GLY A 23 -30.44 -20.41 -10.67
CA GLY A 23 -29.34 -21.11 -11.37
C GLY A 23 -27.94 -20.84 -10.80
N PHE A 24 -27.80 -19.91 -9.87
CA PHE A 24 -26.62 -19.82 -9.01
C PHE A 24 -26.89 -20.62 -7.75
N VAL A 25 -25.92 -21.42 -7.31
CA VAL A 25 -25.96 -22.02 -5.97
C VAL A 25 -25.99 -20.85 -4.98
N GLU A 26 -27.09 -20.72 -4.24
CA GLU A 26 -27.06 -20.02 -2.96
C GLU A 26 -26.04 -20.77 -2.10
N THR A 27 -24.80 -20.29 -2.03
CA THR A 27 -23.97 -20.64 -0.88
C THR A 27 -24.59 -19.90 0.29
N ALA A 28 -25.01 -20.71 1.26
CA ALA A 28 -25.78 -20.33 2.41
C ALA A 28 -25.28 -19.05 3.09
N SER A 29 -26.24 -18.36 3.71
CA SER A 29 -26.05 -17.61 4.94
C SER A 29 -24.85 -18.09 5.77
N GLY A 30 -23.82 -17.24 5.91
CA GLY A 30 -22.73 -17.46 6.84
C GLY A 30 -21.68 -18.48 6.36
N GLU A 31 -20.44 -18.01 6.29
CA GLU A 31 -19.19 -18.74 6.03
C GLU A 31 -18.73 -18.93 4.57
N GLN A 32 -17.40 -18.78 4.43
CA GLN A 32 -16.50 -19.17 3.33
C GLN A 32 -16.17 -18.11 2.26
N PHE A 33 -15.16 -17.29 2.59
CA PHE A 33 -14.34 -16.54 1.62
C PHE A 33 -13.40 -17.50 0.88
N GLY A 34 -13.86 -18.12 -0.21
CA GLY A 34 -13.01 -18.93 -1.08
C GLY A 34 -12.51 -18.14 -2.30
N ALA A 35 -11.20 -17.96 -2.44
CA ALA A 35 -10.54 -17.57 -3.69
C ALA A 35 -10.14 -18.80 -4.50
N ALA A 36 -10.02 -18.69 -5.83
CA ALA A 36 -9.55 -19.78 -6.68
C ALA A 36 -8.01 -19.97 -6.57
N SER A 37 -7.56 -21.21 -6.35
CA SER A 37 -6.14 -21.56 -6.17
C SER A 37 -5.29 -21.38 -7.45
N PRO A 38 -3.97 -21.06 -7.31
CA PRO A 38 -2.97 -21.32 -8.33
C PRO A 38 -2.87 -22.84 -8.57
N ILE A 39 -2.84 -23.27 -9.83
CA ILE A 39 -2.82 -24.69 -10.18
C ILE A 39 -1.39 -25.23 -10.07
N LYS A 40 -1.18 -26.29 -9.26
CA LYS A 40 -0.16 -27.32 -9.52
C LYS A 40 -0.68 -28.17 -10.69
N SER A 41 0.08 -28.25 -11.78
CA SER A 41 -0.35 -28.85 -13.04
C SER A 41 -0.70 -30.34 -12.90
N SER A 42 -1.98 -30.68 -12.88
CA SER A 42 -2.47 -32.01 -13.24
C SER A 42 -3.66 -31.85 -14.18
N PHE A 43 -3.44 -32.11 -15.46
CA PHE A 43 -4.48 -32.05 -16.49
C PHE A 43 -5.45 -33.22 -16.31
N THR A 44 -6.73 -32.91 -16.05
CA THR A 44 -7.83 -33.85 -16.28
C THR A 44 -8.89 -33.18 -17.16
N ASN A 45 -9.41 -33.96 -18.12
CA ASN A 45 -10.12 -33.55 -19.34
C ASN A 45 -11.14 -32.40 -19.21
N ASP A 46 -10.78 -31.24 -19.75
CA ASP A 46 -11.66 -30.08 -19.96
C ASP A 46 -12.61 -30.27 -21.16
N LYS A 47 -13.86 -29.82 -21.00
CA LYS A 47 -14.82 -29.65 -22.10
C LYS A 47 -14.31 -28.56 -23.05
N LYS A 48 -13.97 -28.95 -24.28
CA LYS A 48 -13.39 -28.09 -25.32
C LYS A 48 -14.25 -26.85 -25.59
N PHE A 49 -13.56 -25.69 -25.71
CA PHE A 49 -14.08 -24.48 -26.32
C PHE A 49 -14.61 -24.82 -27.73
N ILE A 50 -15.88 -24.54 -28.02
CA ILE A 50 -16.47 -24.79 -29.33
C ILE A 50 -16.11 -23.60 -30.23
N PRO A 51 -15.19 -23.75 -31.20
CA PRO A 51 -15.01 -22.70 -32.20
C PRO A 51 -16.31 -22.59 -33.01
N ASN A 52 -16.68 -21.35 -33.31
CA ASN A 52 -17.90 -20.99 -34.01
C ASN A 52 -18.12 -21.89 -35.25
N GLN A 53 -19.12 -22.77 -35.22
CA GLN A 53 -19.39 -23.73 -36.32
C GLN A 53 -19.97 -23.07 -37.58
N ASN A 54 -20.21 -21.76 -37.59
CA ASN A 54 -20.72 -21.02 -38.74
C ASN A 54 -19.68 -20.65 -39.81
N ASN A 55 -18.44 -21.16 -39.71
CA ASN A 55 -17.42 -21.02 -40.77
C ASN A 55 -17.23 -22.29 -41.62
N LYS A 56 -18.20 -23.21 -41.67
CA LYS A 56 -18.12 -24.40 -42.54
C LYS A 56 -18.29 -24.12 -44.03
N ASN A 57 -18.74 -22.93 -44.42
CA ASN A 57 -18.79 -22.51 -45.84
C ASN A 57 -17.56 -21.72 -46.31
N ALA A 58 -16.52 -21.59 -45.48
CA ALA A 58 -15.25 -20.95 -45.84
C ALA A 58 -14.11 -21.97 -46.08
N MET A 59 -14.42 -23.22 -46.43
CA MET A 59 -13.46 -24.31 -46.69
C MET A 59 -12.70 -24.18 -48.04
N ASN A 60 -12.47 -22.96 -48.54
CA ASN A 60 -11.66 -22.75 -49.74
C ASN A 60 -10.61 -21.63 -49.64
N ASN A 61 -10.31 -21.11 -48.44
CA ASN A 61 -9.19 -20.18 -48.27
C ASN A 61 -7.99 -20.84 -47.57
N LYS A 62 -6.93 -21.10 -48.34
CA LYS A 62 -5.68 -21.81 -47.99
C LYS A 62 -4.71 -21.03 -47.08
N ASN A 63 -5.16 -20.07 -46.26
CA ASN A 63 -4.25 -19.32 -45.38
C ASN A 63 -4.57 -19.60 -43.90
N PRO A 64 -3.60 -20.05 -43.09
CA PRO A 64 -3.77 -20.17 -41.65
C PRO A 64 -4.09 -18.78 -41.05
N PRO A 65 -4.88 -18.71 -39.95
CA PRO A 65 -5.20 -17.46 -39.30
C PRO A 65 -3.91 -16.72 -38.90
N ARG A 66 -3.86 -15.41 -39.19
CA ARG A 66 -2.69 -14.57 -38.88
C ARG A 66 -2.49 -14.52 -37.36
N LYS A 67 -1.36 -15.04 -36.87
CA LYS A 67 -0.98 -14.97 -35.45
C LYS A 67 -0.81 -13.51 -35.03
N ILE A 68 -1.40 -13.16 -33.88
CA ILE A 68 -1.41 -11.80 -33.31
C ILE A 68 -0.20 -11.62 -32.39
N PHE A 69 0.13 -12.66 -31.65
CA PHE A 69 1.25 -12.70 -30.72
C PHE A 69 2.31 -13.68 -31.20
N ALA A 70 3.57 -13.44 -30.84
CA ALA A 70 4.66 -14.37 -31.09
C ALA A 70 4.49 -15.66 -30.27
N GLU A 71 4.99 -16.77 -30.80
CA GLU A 71 5.14 -18.01 -30.02
C GLU A 71 6.20 -17.82 -28.93
N TYR A 72 6.03 -18.52 -27.82
CA TYR A 72 7.06 -18.52 -26.78
C TYR A 72 8.22 -19.42 -27.18
N ILE A 73 9.43 -18.98 -26.85
CA ILE A 73 10.63 -19.80 -26.99
C ILE A 73 10.68 -20.89 -25.91
N SER A 74 11.48 -21.92 -26.17
CA SER A 74 11.76 -22.99 -25.22
C SER A 74 12.52 -22.48 -23.98
N GLU A 75 12.58 -23.29 -22.93
CA GLU A 75 13.33 -22.93 -21.73
C GLU A 75 14.83 -22.93 -21.99
N GLU A 76 15.29 -23.88 -22.78
CA GLU A 76 16.67 -24.07 -23.18
C GLU A 76 17.17 -22.86 -23.97
N GLU A 77 16.37 -22.36 -24.92
CA GLU A 77 16.68 -21.13 -25.67
C GLU A 77 16.69 -19.90 -24.78
N SER A 78 15.75 -19.80 -23.84
CA SER A 78 15.70 -18.72 -22.85
C SER A 78 16.96 -18.71 -21.99
N VAL A 79 17.38 -19.87 -21.49
CA VAL A 79 18.59 -20.02 -20.66
C VAL A 79 19.85 -19.71 -21.48
N ALA A 80 19.96 -20.24 -22.70
CA ALA A 80 21.07 -19.97 -23.60
C ALA A 80 21.17 -18.48 -23.95
N GLY A 81 20.04 -17.84 -24.25
CA GLY A 81 19.93 -16.40 -24.53
C GLY A 81 20.30 -15.52 -23.33
N CYS A 82 19.92 -15.94 -22.11
CA CYS A 82 20.36 -15.25 -20.90
C CYS A 82 21.88 -15.41 -20.68
N LYS A 83 22.42 -16.61 -20.90
CA LYS A 83 23.86 -16.90 -20.72
C LYS A 83 24.76 -16.14 -21.70
N ASN A 84 24.34 -15.99 -22.95
CA ASN A 84 25.10 -15.27 -23.97
C ASN A 84 24.81 -13.75 -24.00
N GLY A 85 23.97 -13.25 -23.08
CA GLY A 85 23.63 -11.83 -22.95
C GLY A 85 22.67 -11.27 -24.02
N SER A 86 22.16 -12.11 -24.92
CA SER A 86 21.19 -11.67 -25.95
C SER A 86 19.77 -11.47 -25.39
N MET A 87 19.49 -12.02 -24.20
CA MET A 87 18.22 -11.90 -23.49
C MET A 87 18.48 -11.68 -21.99
N PHE A 88 17.47 -11.24 -21.27
CA PHE A 88 17.54 -11.13 -19.81
C PHE A 88 16.19 -11.47 -19.17
N LYS A 89 16.23 -11.87 -17.89
CA LYS A 89 15.04 -12.10 -17.06
C LYS A 89 14.70 -10.82 -16.30
N SER A 90 13.42 -10.49 -16.20
CA SER A 90 12.96 -9.34 -15.41
C SER A 90 11.49 -9.54 -14.97
N VAL A 91 11.04 -8.72 -14.02
CA VAL A 91 9.66 -8.73 -13.51
C VAL A 91 8.84 -7.69 -14.26
N LEU A 92 7.71 -8.10 -14.84
CA LEU A 92 6.87 -7.21 -15.64
C LEU A 92 6.04 -6.25 -14.78
N ARG A 93 6.15 -4.95 -15.06
CA ARG A 93 5.27 -3.89 -14.52
C ARG A 93 4.41 -3.29 -15.63
N ILE A 94 3.09 -3.40 -15.53
CA ILE A 94 2.12 -2.87 -16.49
C ILE A 94 1.59 -1.53 -15.98
N ASN A 95 1.57 -0.51 -16.83
CA ASN A 95 0.99 0.79 -16.48
C ASN A 95 -0.55 0.70 -16.35
N PRO A 96 -1.13 0.97 -15.18
CA PRO A 96 -2.58 0.87 -14.99
C PRO A 96 -3.38 1.94 -15.75
N LYS A 97 -2.75 3.09 -16.08
CA LYS A 97 -3.40 4.15 -16.88
C LYS A 97 -3.33 3.89 -18.38
N ASN A 98 -2.33 3.13 -18.82
CA ASN A 98 -2.13 2.75 -20.21
C ASN A 98 -1.54 1.34 -20.28
N TYR A 99 -2.39 0.31 -20.31
CA TYR A 99 -1.96 -1.09 -20.28
C TYR A 99 -1.10 -1.52 -21.48
N GLN A 100 -1.00 -0.69 -22.53
CA GLN A 100 -0.12 -0.93 -23.67
C GLN A 100 1.34 -0.60 -23.36
N GLU A 101 1.62 0.12 -22.28
CA GLU A 101 2.97 0.45 -21.83
C GLU A 101 3.35 -0.40 -20.62
N CYS A 102 4.43 -1.17 -20.77
CA CYS A 102 4.97 -1.99 -19.71
C CYS A 102 6.45 -1.70 -19.50
N PHE A 103 6.91 -1.84 -18.26
CA PHE A 103 8.25 -1.53 -17.82
C PHE A 103 8.90 -2.77 -17.23
N LEU A 104 10.19 -2.88 -17.48
CA LEU A 104 11.07 -3.92 -16.96
C LEU A 104 12.34 -3.27 -16.46
N ASP A 105 12.89 -3.80 -15.37
CA ASP A 105 14.16 -3.30 -14.86
C ASP A 105 15.26 -3.51 -15.90
N HIS A 106 16.10 -2.50 -16.08
CA HIS A 106 17.14 -2.51 -17.09
C HIS A 106 18.25 -3.50 -16.73
N PRO A 107 18.73 -4.34 -17.68
CA PRO A 107 19.73 -5.38 -17.37
C PRO A 107 21.10 -4.81 -16.96
N LYS A 108 21.39 -3.54 -17.30
CA LYS A 108 22.58 -2.81 -16.85
C LYS A 108 22.42 -2.10 -15.50
N GLY A 109 21.35 -2.35 -14.76
CA GLY A 109 21.09 -1.76 -13.43
C GLY A 109 20.24 -0.49 -13.44
N THR A 110 19.91 -0.01 -12.24
CA THR A 110 18.90 1.03 -11.97
C THR A 110 19.28 2.45 -12.41
N ASP A 111 20.54 2.70 -12.74
CA ASP A 111 20.99 3.99 -13.27
C ASP A 111 20.54 4.21 -14.72
N ASN A 112 20.10 3.14 -15.38
CA ASN A 112 19.56 3.19 -16.73
C ASN A 112 18.02 3.28 -16.67
N PRO A 113 17.37 3.97 -17.62
CA PRO A 113 15.92 3.94 -17.75
C PRO A 113 15.39 2.51 -17.92
N ASP A 114 14.22 2.24 -17.35
CA ASP A 114 13.50 0.98 -17.54
C ASP A 114 13.40 0.61 -19.03
N VAL A 115 13.50 -0.69 -19.33
CA VAL A 115 13.20 -1.20 -20.67
C VAL A 115 11.69 -1.16 -20.87
N LEU A 116 11.26 -0.52 -21.97
CA LEU A 116 9.85 -0.35 -22.31
C LEU A 116 9.40 -1.48 -23.24
N VAL A 117 8.25 -2.08 -22.95
CA VAL A 117 7.59 -3.10 -23.76
C VAL A 117 6.22 -2.58 -24.17
N LEU A 118 5.90 -2.63 -25.47
CA LEU A 118 4.76 -1.94 -26.04
C LEU A 118 3.77 -2.89 -26.71
N GLY A 119 2.49 -2.70 -26.41
CA GLY A 119 1.38 -3.38 -27.10
C GLY A 119 1.54 -4.90 -27.14
N GLN A 120 1.62 -5.46 -28.35
CA GLN A 120 1.70 -6.91 -28.58
C GLN A 120 3.03 -7.53 -28.14
N ASP A 121 4.10 -6.74 -28.01
CA ASP A 121 5.40 -7.20 -27.50
C ASP A 121 5.34 -7.62 -26.03
N ARG A 122 4.28 -7.22 -25.31
CA ARG A 122 3.96 -7.76 -23.97
C ARG A 122 3.74 -9.27 -24.00
N ASN A 123 3.36 -9.80 -25.15
CA ASN A 123 3.22 -11.22 -25.44
C ASN A 123 2.48 -11.99 -24.34
N ARG A 124 1.23 -11.57 -24.06
CA ARG A 124 0.28 -12.21 -23.13
C ARG A 124 0.75 -12.33 -21.67
N ALA A 125 1.87 -11.71 -21.29
CA ALA A 125 2.33 -11.64 -19.91
C ALA A 125 1.45 -10.71 -19.06
N MET A 126 1.42 -10.99 -17.76
CA MET A 126 0.57 -10.32 -16.78
C MET A 126 1.42 -9.56 -15.74
N GLN A 127 0.77 -8.65 -15.01
CA GLN A 127 1.40 -7.89 -13.93
C GLN A 127 2.15 -8.81 -12.96
N GLY A 128 3.43 -8.52 -12.72
CA GLY A 128 4.29 -9.25 -11.77
C GLY A 128 4.89 -10.56 -12.32
N ASP A 129 4.56 -10.99 -13.54
CA ASP A 129 5.17 -12.18 -14.12
C ASP A 129 6.68 -12.02 -14.29
N VAL A 130 7.42 -13.12 -14.06
CA VAL A 130 8.85 -13.19 -14.36
C VAL A 130 8.99 -13.62 -15.82
N VAL A 131 9.58 -12.76 -16.64
CA VAL A 131 9.60 -12.91 -18.11
C VAL A 131 11.03 -12.90 -18.65
N THR A 132 11.26 -13.59 -19.76
CA THR A 132 12.48 -13.44 -20.56
C THR A 132 12.21 -12.49 -21.69
N VAL A 133 13.14 -11.56 -21.88
CA VAL A 133 12.98 -10.39 -22.74
C VAL A 133 14.15 -10.33 -23.71
N LYS A 134 13.84 -10.09 -24.98
CA LYS A 134 14.82 -9.81 -26.03
C LYS A 134 14.75 -8.32 -26.36
N LEU A 135 15.88 -7.61 -26.31
CA LEU A 135 15.95 -6.22 -26.75
C LEU A 135 15.78 -6.14 -28.27
N LYS A 136 15.03 -5.13 -28.73
CA LYS A 136 14.96 -4.78 -30.15
C LYS A 136 16.27 -4.13 -30.60
N ALA A 137 16.46 -4.03 -31.91
CA ALA A 137 17.59 -3.30 -32.48
C ALA A 137 17.61 -1.86 -31.97
N LYS A 138 18.79 -1.28 -31.78
CA LYS A 138 18.98 0.07 -31.21
C LYS A 138 18.26 1.15 -32.03
N GLU A 139 18.12 0.97 -33.33
CA GLU A 139 17.33 1.85 -34.21
C GLU A 139 15.83 1.90 -33.87
N ASP A 140 15.27 0.83 -33.29
CA ASP A 140 13.87 0.80 -32.85
C ASP A 140 13.69 1.39 -31.44
N TRP A 141 14.76 1.83 -30.78
CA TRP A 141 14.67 2.38 -29.43
C TRP A 141 14.06 3.78 -29.46
N PHE A 142 13.32 4.14 -28.41
CA PHE A 142 12.69 5.46 -28.31
C PHE A 142 13.70 6.52 -27.92
N VAL A 143 13.53 7.73 -28.44
CA VAL A 143 14.39 8.86 -28.11
C VAL A 143 13.98 9.45 -26.77
N ASN A 144 14.93 9.51 -25.82
CA ASN A 144 14.77 10.33 -24.63
C ASN A 144 14.94 11.80 -25.03
N TYR A 145 13.83 12.46 -25.31
CA TYR A 145 13.82 13.81 -25.89
C TYR A 145 14.71 14.80 -25.12
N VAL A 146 14.70 14.78 -23.79
CA VAL A 146 15.45 15.74 -22.96
C VAL A 146 16.95 15.55 -23.15
N GLU A 147 17.44 14.33 -23.02
CA GLU A 147 18.87 14.03 -23.14
C GLU A 147 19.34 14.14 -24.60
N TYR A 148 18.50 13.72 -25.55
CA TYR A 148 18.80 13.82 -26.97
C TYR A 148 18.91 15.28 -27.45
N VAL A 149 18.02 16.18 -27.03
CA VAL A 149 18.11 17.60 -27.39
C VAL A 149 19.36 18.26 -26.82
N LYS A 150 19.74 17.92 -25.58
CA LYS A 150 21.01 18.40 -25.00
C LYS A 150 22.21 17.89 -25.80
N TRP A 151 22.24 16.59 -26.09
CA TRP A 151 23.30 16.00 -26.89
C TRP A 151 23.37 16.64 -28.28
N TRP A 152 22.23 16.86 -28.94
CA TRP A 152 22.16 17.51 -30.25
C TRP A 152 22.78 18.90 -30.22
N GLY A 153 22.37 19.74 -29.26
CA GLY A 153 22.88 21.12 -29.14
C GLY A 153 24.38 21.19 -28.84
N LEU A 154 24.96 20.14 -28.25
CA LEU A 154 26.40 20.06 -27.98
C LEU A 154 27.21 19.49 -29.15
N ASN A 155 26.63 18.63 -29.99
CA ASN A 155 27.37 17.82 -30.95
C ASN A 155 27.03 18.07 -32.43
N LYS A 156 25.90 18.73 -32.72
CA LYS A 156 25.44 19.02 -34.08
C LYS A 156 25.30 20.54 -34.25
N GLN A 157 25.86 21.06 -35.34
CA GLN A 157 25.80 22.49 -35.69
C GLN A 157 24.59 22.85 -36.56
N THR A 158 23.74 21.86 -36.89
CA THR A 158 22.57 22.01 -37.76
C THR A 158 21.27 22.08 -36.94
N GLU A 159 20.26 22.76 -37.48
CA GLU A 159 18.92 22.73 -36.89
C GLU A 159 18.31 21.32 -36.99
N ARG A 160 17.76 20.84 -35.88
CA ARG A 160 17.04 19.56 -35.81
C ARG A 160 15.62 19.74 -36.34
N LYS A 161 15.15 18.85 -37.21
CA LYS A 161 13.71 18.77 -37.53
C LYS A 161 12.94 18.29 -36.32
N ALA A 162 12.02 19.12 -35.84
CA ALA A 162 11.20 18.83 -34.68
C ALA A 162 10.18 17.70 -34.98
N PRO A 163 9.74 16.95 -33.95
CA PRO A 163 8.64 16.01 -34.10
C PRO A 163 7.36 16.73 -34.57
N ILE A 164 6.52 16.02 -35.32
CA ILE A 164 5.18 16.51 -35.65
C ILE A 164 4.35 16.47 -34.36
N THR A 165 3.76 17.61 -33.99
CA THR A 165 2.82 17.68 -32.88
C THR A 165 1.44 17.30 -33.40
N ASP A 166 0.78 16.33 -32.75
CA ASP A 166 -0.61 16.02 -33.07
C ASP A 166 -1.51 17.18 -32.62
N ASN A 167 -2.09 17.87 -33.60
CA ASN A 167 -2.93 19.06 -33.39
C ASN A 167 -4.17 18.79 -32.53
N ASN A 168 -4.62 17.54 -32.40
CA ASN A 168 -5.79 17.19 -31.60
C ASN A 168 -5.46 16.86 -30.14
N THR A 169 -4.25 16.36 -29.87
CA THR A 169 -3.87 15.90 -28.52
C THR A 169 -2.82 16.77 -27.85
N ASN A 170 -2.21 17.72 -28.57
CA ASN A 170 -1.05 18.50 -28.13
C ASN A 170 0.09 17.63 -27.56
N LYS A 171 0.11 16.33 -27.90
CA LYS A 171 1.16 15.40 -27.50
C LYS A 171 2.19 15.31 -28.62
N VAL A 172 3.45 15.44 -28.23
CA VAL A 172 4.59 15.17 -29.09
C VAL A 172 4.63 13.65 -29.34
N GLU A 173 4.63 13.24 -30.61
CA GLU A 173 4.73 11.83 -30.97
C GLU A 173 6.02 11.21 -30.42
N LYS A 174 5.92 10.01 -29.82
CA LYS A 174 7.10 9.28 -29.35
C LYS A 174 7.86 8.77 -30.58
N ARG A 175 9.03 9.37 -30.87
CA ARG A 175 9.89 9.00 -32.00
C ARG A 175 10.90 7.92 -31.59
N CYS A 176 11.17 7.00 -32.51
CA CYS A 176 12.30 6.07 -32.39
C CYS A 176 13.55 6.61 -33.07
N LEU A 177 14.70 6.02 -32.78
CA LEU A 177 15.98 6.42 -33.36
C LEU A 177 15.97 6.32 -34.89
N ARG A 178 15.30 5.33 -35.48
CA ARG A 178 15.13 5.21 -36.94
C ARG A 178 14.53 6.48 -37.55
N ASN A 179 13.53 7.08 -36.90
CA ASN A 179 12.96 8.34 -37.39
C ASN A 179 13.97 9.48 -37.35
N GLU A 180 14.85 9.54 -36.34
CA GLU A 180 15.92 10.55 -36.29
C GLU A 180 17.01 10.28 -37.33
N ILE A 181 17.34 9.01 -37.61
CA ILE A 181 18.27 8.63 -38.69
C ILE A 181 17.72 9.12 -40.04
N GLU A 182 16.45 8.83 -40.32
CA GLU A 182 15.79 9.20 -41.58
C GLU A 182 15.61 10.72 -41.73
N ASP A 183 15.13 11.42 -40.69
CA ASP A 183 14.77 12.83 -40.81
C ASP A 183 15.96 13.79 -40.61
N ASN A 184 16.91 13.40 -39.77
CA ASN A 184 17.98 14.25 -39.25
C ASN A 184 19.40 13.72 -39.57
N GLY A 185 19.55 12.57 -40.22
CA GLY A 185 20.82 12.08 -40.75
C GLY A 185 21.86 11.66 -39.70
N VAL A 186 21.42 11.37 -38.48
CA VAL A 186 22.30 10.77 -37.45
C VAL A 186 22.53 9.29 -37.74
N THR A 187 23.62 8.72 -37.22
CA THR A 187 23.84 7.26 -37.26
C THR A 187 23.53 6.61 -35.92
N VAL A 188 23.34 5.28 -35.92
CA VAL A 188 23.04 4.51 -34.69
C VAL A 188 24.18 4.63 -33.66
N ASP A 189 25.43 4.70 -34.11
CA ASP A 189 26.61 4.76 -33.25
C ASP A 189 26.88 6.18 -32.74
N GLU A 190 26.48 7.20 -33.50
CA GLU A 190 26.61 8.61 -33.07
C GLU A 190 25.77 8.92 -31.84
N VAL A 191 24.59 8.30 -31.70
CA VAL A 191 23.65 8.61 -30.61
C VAL A 191 23.97 7.76 -29.37
N PRO A 192 24.35 8.38 -28.23
CA PRO A 192 24.62 7.65 -27.00
C PRO A 192 23.38 6.94 -26.48
N GLU A 193 23.55 5.78 -25.82
CA GLU A 193 22.43 5.05 -25.21
C GLU A 193 21.70 5.89 -24.14
N SER A 194 22.38 6.82 -23.47
CA SER A 194 21.76 7.74 -22.50
C SER A 194 20.69 8.66 -23.13
N CYS A 195 20.73 8.84 -24.45
CA CYS A 195 19.73 9.58 -25.21
C CYS A 195 18.56 8.71 -25.67
N LEU A 196 18.54 7.43 -25.30
CA LEU A 196 17.58 6.44 -25.76
C LEU A 196 16.88 5.76 -24.59
N ILE A 197 15.72 5.18 -24.88
CA ILE A 197 14.94 4.32 -24.00
C ILE A 197 14.85 2.97 -24.71
N ALA A 198 15.47 1.96 -24.10
CA ALA A 198 15.53 0.62 -24.66
C ALA A 198 14.13 0.00 -24.81
N ILE A 199 13.87 -0.59 -25.98
CA ILE A 199 12.62 -1.27 -26.28
C ILE A 199 12.85 -2.79 -26.31
N GLY A 200 12.00 -3.53 -25.60
CA GLY A 200 12.07 -4.99 -25.51
C GLY A 200 10.83 -5.69 -26.03
N ALA A 201 10.96 -6.99 -26.29
CA ALA A 201 9.84 -7.90 -26.54
C ALA A 201 9.92 -9.12 -25.63
N ILE A 202 8.80 -9.50 -25.03
CA ILE A 202 8.69 -10.66 -24.16
C ILE A 202 8.62 -11.92 -25.04
N VAL A 203 9.58 -12.80 -24.83
CA VAL A 203 9.72 -14.05 -25.62
C VAL A 203 9.34 -15.29 -24.82
N ARG A 204 9.24 -15.19 -23.48
CA ARG A 204 8.77 -16.27 -22.60
C ARG A 204 8.26 -15.72 -21.27
N ILE A 205 7.24 -16.37 -20.72
CA ILE A 205 6.87 -16.22 -19.30
C ILE A 205 7.54 -17.37 -18.55
N ASN A 206 8.53 -17.07 -17.70
CA ASN A 206 9.24 -18.08 -16.91
C ASN A 206 8.44 -18.47 -15.67
N GLU A 207 7.87 -17.47 -14.99
CA GLU A 207 7.10 -17.70 -13.78
C GLU A 207 5.82 -16.89 -13.78
N LYS A 208 4.74 -17.59 -13.44
CA LYS A 208 3.38 -17.12 -13.42
C LYS A 208 3.04 -16.60 -12.01
N LYS A 209 3.36 -15.34 -11.70
CA LYS A 209 3.08 -14.74 -10.38
C LYS A 209 1.63 -14.25 -10.20
N HIS A 210 1.01 -13.72 -11.25
CA HIS A 210 -0.39 -13.28 -11.20
C HIS A 210 -1.35 -14.46 -10.95
N PHE A 211 -2.42 -14.30 -10.18
CA PHE A 211 -3.40 -15.36 -9.86
C PHE A 211 -4.19 -15.84 -11.08
N ARG A 212 -4.18 -15.05 -12.16
CA ARG A 212 -4.99 -15.26 -13.39
C ARG A 212 -6.49 -15.25 -13.11
N VAL A 213 -6.87 -14.65 -11.99
CA VAL A 213 -8.27 -14.40 -11.63
C VAL A 213 -8.44 -12.91 -11.51
N ALA A 214 -9.56 -12.40 -12.02
CA ALA A 214 -9.89 -10.99 -11.93
C ALA A 214 -11.38 -10.81 -11.62
N ALA A 215 -11.70 -9.74 -10.91
CA ALA A 215 -13.05 -9.24 -10.73
C ALA A 215 -13.41 -8.30 -11.88
N GLY A 216 -14.68 -8.30 -12.32
CA GLY A 216 -15.11 -7.54 -13.49
C GLY A 216 -16.58 -7.73 -13.85
N LYS A 217 -16.96 -7.20 -15.01
CA LYS A 217 -18.35 -7.20 -15.50
C LYS A 217 -18.47 -8.03 -16.78
N LEU A 218 -19.66 -8.56 -17.02
CA LEU A 218 -20.01 -9.21 -18.28
C LEU A 218 -20.57 -8.18 -19.26
N GLN A 219 -20.18 -8.30 -20.53
CA GLN A 219 -20.67 -7.50 -21.64
C GLN A 219 -20.99 -8.40 -22.83
N LEU A 220 -22.03 -8.06 -23.58
CA LEU A 220 -22.29 -8.72 -24.85
C LEU A 220 -21.12 -8.48 -25.81
N MET A 221 -20.79 -9.52 -26.59
CA MET A 221 -19.81 -9.37 -27.66
C MET A 221 -20.30 -8.32 -28.68
N PRO A 222 -19.44 -7.40 -29.13
CA PRO A 222 -19.81 -6.42 -30.16
C PRO A 222 -20.28 -7.07 -31.48
N ASN A 223 -19.78 -8.28 -31.77
CA ASN A 223 -20.17 -9.06 -32.92
C ASN A 223 -21.14 -10.17 -32.51
N SER A 224 -22.39 -10.06 -32.96
CA SER A 224 -23.48 -11.00 -32.67
C SER A 224 -23.26 -12.41 -33.21
N ALA A 225 -22.29 -12.63 -34.11
CA ALA A 225 -21.96 -13.94 -34.61
C ALA A 225 -21.22 -14.82 -33.59
N ASN A 226 -20.57 -14.24 -32.57
CA ASN A 226 -19.88 -15.01 -31.53
C ASN A 226 -20.84 -15.29 -30.37
N PRO A 227 -21.16 -16.57 -30.06
CA PRO A 227 -22.10 -16.89 -28.99
C PRO A 227 -21.56 -16.58 -27.58
N ASN A 228 -20.25 -16.40 -27.43
CA ASN A 228 -19.61 -16.14 -26.14
C ASN A 228 -19.85 -14.72 -25.61
N VAL A 229 -19.61 -14.54 -24.33
CA VAL A 229 -19.74 -13.26 -23.61
C VAL A 229 -18.37 -12.69 -23.32
N LEU A 230 -18.24 -11.37 -23.38
CA LEU A 230 -17.00 -10.68 -23.06
C LEU A 230 -16.98 -10.35 -21.58
N PHE A 231 -16.01 -10.88 -20.85
CA PHE A 231 -15.71 -10.42 -19.50
C PHE A 231 -14.69 -9.27 -19.56
N VAL A 232 -15.02 -8.16 -18.92
CA VAL A 232 -14.18 -6.98 -18.80
C VAL A 232 -13.76 -6.85 -17.34
N ALA A 233 -12.49 -7.13 -17.06
CA ALA A 233 -11.91 -6.95 -15.75
C ALA A 233 -11.95 -5.47 -15.32
N SER A 234 -12.15 -5.24 -14.03
CA SER A 234 -12.07 -3.90 -13.43
C SER A 234 -10.63 -3.36 -13.49
N ASP A 235 -9.65 -4.23 -13.29
CA ASP A 235 -8.25 -3.93 -13.54
C ASP A 235 -7.95 -3.90 -15.05
N SER A 236 -7.63 -2.71 -15.56
CA SER A 236 -7.29 -2.48 -16.97
C SER A 236 -6.04 -3.24 -17.43
N ARG A 237 -5.18 -3.68 -16.50
CA ARG A 237 -3.96 -4.46 -16.80
C ARG A 237 -4.30 -5.89 -17.22
N VAL A 238 -5.49 -6.38 -16.85
CA VAL A 238 -5.98 -7.72 -17.20
C VAL A 238 -6.68 -7.70 -18.56
N PRO A 239 -6.39 -8.66 -19.46
CA PRO A 239 -7.08 -8.70 -20.75
C PRO A 239 -8.56 -9.02 -20.58
N ARG A 240 -9.34 -8.63 -21.59
CA ARG A 240 -10.72 -9.10 -21.68
C ARG A 240 -10.73 -10.60 -21.98
N MET A 241 -11.70 -11.31 -21.40
CA MET A 241 -11.84 -12.76 -21.53
C MET A 241 -13.09 -13.15 -22.30
N LEU A 242 -13.01 -14.20 -23.11
CA LEU A 242 -14.16 -14.85 -23.73
C LEU A 242 -14.71 -15.91 -22.76
N ILE A 243 -15.91 -15.68 -22.27
CA ILE A 243 -16.64 -16.60 -21.40
C ILE A 243 -17.64 -17.40 -22.24
N PRO A 244 -17.63 -18.74 -22.17
CA PRO A 244 -18.60 -19.56 -22.89
C PRO A 244 -20.05 -19.21 -22.51
N LYS A 245 -20.93 -19.13 -23.51
CA LYS A 245 -22.37 -18.87 -23.32
C LYS A 245 -23.01 -19.74 -22.24
N SER A 246 -22.60 -21.01 -22.17
CA SER A 246 -23.13 -22.00 -21.24
C SER A 246 -22.82 -21.73 -19.76
N GLN A 247 -21.90 -20.81 -19.46
CA GLN A 247 -21.54 -20.42 -18.09
C GLN A 247 -22.25 -19.16 -17.62
N VAL A 248 -22.97 -18.47 -18.52
CA VAL A 248 -23.64 -17.21 -18.23
C VAL A 248 -25.13 -17.47 -18.07
N ASP A 249 -25.74 -16.79 -17.09
CA ASP A 249 -27.18 -16.85 -16.86
C ASP A 249 -27.94 -16.54 -18.17
N PRO A 250 -28.87 -17.40 -18.63
CA PRO A 250 -29.67 -17.14 -19.82
C PRO A 250 -30.37 -15.76 -19.80
N GLU A 251 -30.78 -15.26 -18.63
CA GLU A 251 -31.42 -13.95 -18.50
C GLU A 251 -30.49 -12.79 -18.87
N PHE A 252 -29.16 -12.96 -18.77
CA PHE A 252 -28.20 -11.95 -19.21
C PHE A 252 -28.37 -11.59 -20.69
N PHE A 253 -28.73 -12.56 -21.54
CA PHE A 253 -28.91 -12.33 -22.97
C PHE A 253 -30.25 -11.65 -23.28
N ASN A 254 -31.27 -11.87 -22.44
CA ASN A 254 -32.57 -11.26 -22.60
C ASN A 254 -32.58 -9.82 -22.07
N ARG A 255 -31.89 -9.59 -20.94
CA ARG A 255 -31.92 -8.33 -20.18
C ARG A 255 -30.52 -7.93 -19.70
N PRO A 256 -29.56 -7.67 -20.62
CA PRO A 256 -28.16 -7.42 -20.25
C PRO A 256 -27.99 -6.21 -19.32
N LYS A 257 -28.85 -5.20 -19.43
CA LYS A 257 -28.81 -4.00 -18.59
C LYS A 257 -29.07 -4.28 -17.10
N ASP A 258 -29.87 -5.30 -16.79
CA ASP A 258 -30.14 -5.71 -15.41
C ASP A 258 -28.85 -6.21 -14.74
N PHE A 259 -27.88 -6.65 -15.55
CA PHE A 259 -26.61 -7.19 -15.10
C PHE A 259 -25.45 -6.17 -15.04
N ASP A 260 -25.66 -4.92 -15.48
CA ASP A 260 -24.61 -3.87 -15.55
C ASP A 260 -23.97 -3.53 -14.20
N ARG A 261 -24.70 -3.80 -13.12
CA ARG A 261 -24.24 -3.58 -11.75
C ARG A 261 -23.63 -4.82 -11.12
N PHE A 262 -23.72 -6.00 -11.72
CA PHE A 262 -23.16 -7.21 -11.11
C PHE A 262 -21.67 -7.35 -11.42
N LEU A 263 -20.90 -7.66 -10.38
CA LEU A 263 -19.50 -8.03 -10.48
C LEU A 263 -19.36 -9.55 -10.37
N TYR A 264 -18.45 -10.08 -11.17
CA TYR A 264 -18.11 -11.50 -11.24
C TYR A 264 -16.61 -11.66 -11.12
N THR A 265 -16.17 -12.85 -10.74
CA THR A 265 -14.78 -13.27 -10.95
C THR A 265 -14.70 -14.21 -12.14
N ALA A 266 -13.63 -14.06 -12.91
CA ALA A 266 -13.30 -14.98 -13.98
C ALA A 266 -11.81 -15.32 -13.96
N LYS A 267 -11.51 -16.56 -14.31
CA LYS A 267 -10.16 -17.13 -14.39
C LYS A 267 -9.72 -17.25 -15.84
N ILE A 268 -8.52 -16.77 -16.15
CA ILE A 268 -7.85 -17.00 -17.43
C ILE A 268 -7.44 -18.48 -17.47
N LEU A 269 -7.98 -19.22 -18.43
CA LEU A 269 -7.61 -20.62 -18.69
C LEU A 269 -6.41 -20.68 -19.63
N ASP A 270 -6.51 -19.97 -20.76
CA ASP A 270 -5.48 -19.90 -21.78
C ASP A 270 -5.54 -18.55 -22.50
N TRP A 271 -4.45 -18.17 -23.15
CA TRP A 271 -4.42 -17.03 -24.05
C TRP A 271 -3.70 -17.42 -25.33
N ARG A 272 -4.46 -17.82 -26.35
CA ARG A 272 -3.94 -18.30 -27.63
C ARG A 272 -3.27 -17.19 -28.44
N ALA A 273 -2.26 -17.55 -29.23
CA ALA A 273 -1.47 -16.60 -30.02
C ALA A 273 -2.28 -15.90 -31.13
N GLU A 274 -3.37 -16.51 -31.58
CA GLU A 274 -4.26 -16.01 -32.62
C GLU A 274 -5.37 -15.11 -32.07
N SER A 275 -5.52 -14.97 -30.76
CA SER A 275 -6.65 -14.28 -30.13
C SER A 275 -6.23 -13.05 -29.35
N VAL A 276 -6.88 -11.91 -29.62
CA VAL A 276 -6.74 -10.68 -28.81
C VAL A 276 -7.34 -10.83 -27.41
N TYR A 277 -8.25 -11.78 -27.22
CA TYR A 277 -8.91 -12.07 -25.95
C TYR A 277 -8.36 -13.36 -25.34
N ALA A 278 -8.26 -13.39 -24.02
CA ALA A 278 -7.98 -14.63 -23.31
C ALA A 278 -9.23 -15.51 -23.26
N ASP A 279 -9.07 -16.82 -23.20
CA ASP A 279 -10.17 -17.74 -22.90
C ASP A 279 -10.36 -17.80 -21.39
N GLY A 280 -11.58 -17.55 -20.93
CA GLY A 280 -11.89 -17.46 -19.52
C GLY A 280 -12.96 -18.44 -19.05
N GLN A 281 -12.96 -18.67 -17.75
CA GLN A 281 -14.00 -19.39 -17.03
C GLN A 281 -14.60 -18.47 -15.96
N LEU A 282 -15.92 -18.34 -15.93
CA LEU A 282 -16.62 -17.67 -14.85
C LEU A 282 -16.47 -18.50 -13.57
N VAL A 283 -16.02 -17.88 -12.47
CA VAL A 283 -15.76 -18.57 -11.21
C VAL A 283 -16.92 -18.35 -10.24
N LYS A 284 -17.26 -17.10 -9.93
CA LYS A 284 -18.40 -16.77 -9.06
C LYS A 284 -19.00 -15.39 -9.37
N LEU A 285 -20.27 -15.22 -9.00
CA LEU A 285 -20.89 -13.90 -8.87
C LEU A 285 -20.46 -13.30 -7.52
N LEU A 286 -19.84 -12.12 -7.54
CA LEU A 286 -19.39 -11.42 -6.32
C LEU A 286 -20.53 -10.65 -5.65
N GLY A 287 -21.46 -10.12 -6.44
CA GLY A 287 -22.55 -9.28 -5.96
C GLY A 287 -22.67 -7.99 -6.76
N MET A 288 -23.32 -6.98 -6.18
CA MET A 288 -23.56 -5.71 -6.83
C MET A 288 -22.41 -4.73 -6.59
N SER A 289 -22.00 -4.03 -7.64
CA SER A 289 -21.02 -2.96 -7.57
C SER A 289 -21.54 -1.81 -6.72
N GLY A 290 -20.63 -1.30 -5.89
CA GLY A 290 -20.90 -0.34 -4.82
C GLY A 290 -21.16 -0.98 -3.45
N GLU A 291 -21.45 -2.29 -3.37
CA GLU A 291 -21.56 -2.97 -2.08
C GLU A 291 -20.18 -3.21 -1.47
N ILE A 292 -20.05 -2.95 -0.16
CA ILE A 292 -18.77 -3.02 0.57
C ILE A 292 -18.07 -4.36 0.37
N GLU A 293 -18.77 -5.48 0.58
CA GLU A 293 -18.18 -6.82 0.51
C GLU A 293 -17.73 -7.16 -0.92
N THR A 294 -18.56 -6.83 -1.92
CA THR A 294 -18.24 -7.04 -3.34
C THR A 294 -17.03 -6.20 -3.79
N GLU A 295 -16.98 -4.92 -3.42
CA GLU A 295 -15.85 -4.04 -3.74
C GLU A 295 -14.59 -4.41 -2.95
N THR A 296 -14.73 -4.90 -1.72
CA THR A 296 -13.60 -5.42 -0.93
C THR A 296 -12.96 -6.62 -1.61
N GLU A 297 -13.75 -7.60 -2.06
CA GLU A 297 -13.19 -8.75 -2.75
C GLU A 297 -12.56 -8.36 -4.10
N LYS A 298 -13.16 -7.39 -4.80
CA LYS A 298 -12.56 -6.80 -6.01
C LYS A 298 -11.17 -6.25 -5.72
N ILE A 299 -11.02 -5.44 -4.67
CA ILE A 299 -9.72 -4.86 -4.25
C ILE A 299 -8.68 -5.96 -3.97
N LEU A 300 -9.08 -7.04 -3.30
CA LEU A 300 -8.20 -8.17 -2.99
C LEU A 300 -7.66 -8.84 -4.27
N TYR A 301 -8.48 -9.05 -5.30
CA TYR A 301 -8.00 -9.57 -6.59
C TYR A 301 -7.11 -8.54 -7.32
N GLU A 302 -7.49 -7.27 -7.36
CA GLU A 302 -6.71 -6.23 -8.06
C GLU A 302 -5.28 -6.09 -7.54
N HIS A 303 -5.08 -6.33 -6.25
CA HIS A 303 -3.79 -6.25 -5.57
C HIS A 303 -3.14 -7.61 -5.31
N GLN A 304 -3.70 -8.70 -5.85
CA GLN A 304 -3.15 -10.05 -5.70
C GLN A 304 -2.95 -10.48 -4.24
N ILE A 305 -3.90 -10.12 -3.37
CA ILE A 305 -3.91 -10.53 -1.97
C ILE A 305 -4.55 -11.92 -1.86
N ASP A 306 -3.78 -12.89 -1.41
CA ASP A 306 -4.29 -14.23 -1.14
C ASP A 306 -5.19 -14.22 0.10
N HIS A 307 -6.49 -14.30 -0.15
CA HIS A 307 -7.55 -14.28 0.85
C HIS A 307 -8.28 -15.62 0.93
N ARG A 308 -7.66 -16.70 0.44
CA ARG A 308 -8.20 -18.05 0.61
C ARG A 308 -8.21 -18.44 2.08
N GLU A 309 -9.13 -19.30 2.46
CA GLU A 309 -9.00 -20.02 3.71
C GLU A 309 -7.76 -20.93 3.68
N PHE A 310 -7.14 -21.12 4.84
CA PHE A 310 -6.01 -22.03 4.97
C PHE A 310 -6.47 -23.46 4.63
N SER A 311 -5.66 -24.17 3.84
CA SER A 311 -5.99 -25.55 3.45
C SER A 311 -5.93 -26.51 4.64
N LYS A 312 -6.53 -27.69 4.49
CA LYS A 312 -6.50 -28.72 5.54
C LYS A 312 -5.06 -29.13 5.84
N GLU A 313 -4.23 -29.32 4.83
CA GLU A 313 -2.82 -29.70 4.97
C GLU A 313 -2.01 -28.62 5.73
N CYS A 314 -2.33 -27.35 5.51
CA CYS A 314 -1.76 -26.23 6.26
C CYS A 314 -2.18 -26.27 7.73
N LEU A 315 -3.46 -26.52 8.02
CA LEU A 315 -3.96 -26.61 9.38
C LEU A 315 -3.48 -27.87 10.11
N GLU A 316 -3.31 -28.98 9.41
CA GLU A 316 -2.73 -30.23 9.93
C GLU A 316 -1.24 -30.09 10.27
N SER A 317 -0.56 -29.10 9.69
CA SER A 317 0.83 -28.74 10.04
C SER A 317 0.92 -27.96 11.36
N LEU A 318 -0.21 -27.56 11.97
CA LEU A 318 -0.20 -26.93 13.28
C LEU A 318 0.17 -27.97 14.34
N PRO A 319 1.03 -27.62 15.31
CA PRO A 319 1.40 -28.54 16.38
C PRO A 319 0.21 -28.92 17.27
N ILE A 320 -0.89 -28.15 17.23
CA ILE A 320 -2.05 -28.29 18.11
C ILE A 320 -3.35 -28.00 17.33
N SER A 321 -4.40 -28.77 17.58
CA SER A 321 -5.73 -28.60 16.96
C SER A 321 -6.67 -27.65 17.73
N THR A 322 -6.48 -27.45 19.04
CA THR A 322 -7.29 -26.55 19.88
C THR A 322 -6.44 -25.80 20.91
N ALA A 323 -6.70 -24.51 21.15
CA ALA A 323 -5.88 -23.72 22.08
C ALA A 323 -6.09 -24.10 23.55
N GLU A 324 -7.30 -24.53 23.92
CA GLU A 324 -7.68 -24.90 25.29
C GLU A 324 -6.85 -26.07 25.83
N GLY A 325 -6.35 -26.94 24.95
CA GLY A 325 -5.52 -28.09 25.31
C GLY A 325 -4.02 -27.78 25.41
N TRP A 326 -3.57 -26.61 24.95
CA TRP A 326 -2.14 -26.30 24.93
C TRP A 326 -1.67 -25.69 26.25
N LYS A 327 -0.59 -26.26 26.78
CA LYS A 327 0.17 -25.73 27.90
C LYS A 327 1.63 -25.66 27.51
N ILE A 328 2.35 -24.73 28.11
CA ILE A 328 3.79 -24.64 27.94
C ILE A 328 4.42 -25.92 28.52
N PRO A 329 5.21 -26.67 27.73
CA PRO A 329 5.93 -27.83 28.23
C PRO A 329 6.91 -27.46 29.36
N GLU A 330 7.07 -28.35 30.35
CA GLU A 330 7.96 -28.12 31.50
C GLU A 330 9.42 -27.93 31.09
N ASP A 331 9.87 -28.60 30.03
CA ASP A 331 11.24 -28.44 29.52
C ASP A 331 11.47 -27.05 28.90
N GLU A 332 10.45 -26.44 28.29
CA GLU A 332 10.52 -25.05 27.84
C GLU A 332 10.60 -24.07 29.01
N ILE A 333 9.94 -24.36 30.14
CA ILE A 333 10.04 -23.55 31.37
C ILE A 333 11.47 -23.56 31.92
N LEU A 334 12.15 -24.70 31.86
CA LEU A 334 13.52 -24.84 32.35
C LEU A 334 14.56 -24.16 31.44
N LYS A 335 14.33 -24.13 30.13
CA LYS A 335 15.28 -23.57 29.13
C LYS A 335 15.18 -22.05 29.00
N ARG A 336 14.01 -21.47 29.31
CA ARG A 336 13.72 -20.06 29.06
C ARG A 336 13.90 -19.22 30.31
N ARG A 337 14.31 -17.96 30.14
CA ARG A 337 14.34 -17.01 31.26
C ARG A 337 12.90 -16.62 31.63
N ASP A 338 12.58 -16.77 32.91
CA ASP A 338 11.24 -16.51 33.44
C ASP A 338 11.07 -15.05 33.86
N PHE A 339 10.09 -14.38 33.26
CA PHE A 339 9.68 -13.01 33.58
C PHE A 339 8.22 -12.95 34.07
N ARG A 340 7.59 -14.10 34.37
CA ARG A 340 6.21 -14.16 34.86
C ARG A 340 5.98 -13.46 36.19
N SER A 341 7.03 -13.17 36.96
CA SER A 341 6.97 -12.38 38.19
C SER A 341 6.96 -10.87 37.95
N GLU A 342 7.41 -10.40 36.79
CA GLU A 342 7.45 -8.97 36.47
C GLU A 342 6.07 -8.43 36.07
N ILE A 343 5.89 -7.11 36.14
CA ILE A 343 4.69 -6.43 35.63
C ILE A 343 4.86 -6.19 34.13
N VAL A 344 4.54 -7.21 33.34
CA VAL A 344 4.51 -7.15 31.88
C VAL A 344 3.12 -6.73 31.41
N PHE A 345 2.99 -5.88 30.39
CA PHE A 345 1.70 -5.49 29.82
C PHE A 345 1.81 -5.08 28.35
N THR A 346 0.68 -5.05 27.63
CA THR A 346 0.63 -4.61 26.22
C THR A 346 -0.09 -3.27 26.09
N ILE A 347 0.22 -2.49 25.04
CA ILE A 347 -0.50 -1.26 24.68
C ILE A 347 -0.78 -1.27 23.17
N ASP A 348 -2.04 -1.44 22.81
CA ASP A 348 -2.47 -1.72 21.44
C ASP A 348 -3.69 -0.89 21.04
N PRO A 349 -4.11 -0.90 19.76
CA PRO A 349 -5.46 -0.47 19.42
C PRO A 349 -6.50 -1.27 20.19
N LYS A 350 -7.60 -0.63 20.63
CA LYS A 350 -8.70 -1.29 21.36
C LYS A 350 -9.21 -2.57 20.66
N THR A 351 -9.23 -2.55 19.32
CA THR A 351 -9.71 -3.63 18.45
C THR A 351 -8.67 -4.72 18.15
N ALA A 352 -7.43 -4.57 18.60
CA ALA A 352 -6.36 -5.54 18.33
C ALA A 352 -6.67 -6.91 18.94
N ARG A 353 -6.30 -7.99 18.23
CA ARG A 353 -6.48 -9.38 18.68
C ARG A 353 -5.18 -10.17 18.67
N ASP A 354 -4.25 -9.73 17.84
CA ASP A 354 -2.93 -10.25 17.55
C ASP A 354 -1.87 -9.39 18.25
N LEU A 355 -1.67 -9.62 19.55
CA LEU A 355 -0.74 -8.83 20.37
C LEU A 355 0.67 -9.39 20.21
N ASP A 356 1.47 -8.74 19.36
CA ASP A 356 2.85 -9.13 19.06
C ASP A 356 3.84 -8.77 20.17
N ASP A 357 3.63 -7.63 20.84
CA ASP A 357 4.60 -7.03 21.75
C ASP A 357 4.04 -6.73 23.15
N ALA A 358 4.90 -6.90 24.15
CA ALA A 358 4.64 -6.53 25.54
C ALA A 358 5.88 -5.88 26.16
N LEU A 359 5.67 -5.00 27.13
CA LEU A 359 6.73 -4.26 27.81
C LEU A 359 6.72 -4.52 29.32
N HIS A 360 7.90 -4.47 29.92
CA HIS A 360 8.03 -4.23 31.36
C HIS A 360 9.11 -3.19 31.64
N VAL A 361 9.05 -2.59 32.83
CA VAL A 361 10.12 -1.74 33.36
C VAL A 361 10.22 -1.88 34.87
N LYS A 362 11.45 -1.89 35.39
CA LYS A 362 11.72 -1.81 36.83
C LYS A 362 12.98 -1.02 37.12
N HIS A 363 13.05 -0.46 38.33
CA HIS A 363 14.30 0.08 38.85
C HIS A 363 15.29 -1.05 39.11
N ILE A 364 16.57 -0.75 38.86
CA ILE A 364 17.70 -1.60 39.21
C ILE A 364 18.78 -0.74 39.84
N ASP A 365 19.52 -1.31 40.80
CA ASP A 365 20.60 -0.61 41.49
C ASP A 365 21.89 -0.57 40.67
N ASP A 366 22.00 -1.40 39.63
CA ASP A 366 23.19 -1.53 38.79
C ASP A 366 22.86 -1.80 37.31
N CYS A 367 22.97 -0.74 36.51
CA CYS A 367 22.71 -0.75 35.08
C CYS A 367 23.95 -0.97 34.20
N ASP A 368 25.16 -0.76 34.71
CA ASP A 368 26.43 -0.79 33.96
C ASP A 368 27.49 -1.76 34.49
N GLY A 369 27.28 -2.37 35.66
CA GLY A 369 28.24 -3.25 36.34
C GLY A 369 29.09 -2.52 37.39
N ASP A 370 28.94 -1.19 37.51
CA ASP A 370 29.71 -0.33 38.41
C ASP A 370 28.84 0.24 39.56
N GLY A 371 27.60 -0.23 39.68
CA GLY A 371 26.66 0.21 40.73
C GLY A 371 25.89 1.48 40.40
N THR A 372 25.80 1.86 39.12
CA THR A 372 24.97 2.99 38.69
C THR A 372 23.49 2.59 38.67
N PRO A 373 22.61 3.25 39.45
CA PRO A 373 21.19 2.94 39.44
C PRO A 373 20.53 3.37 38.13
N GLY A 374 19.50 2.66 37.73
CA GLY A 374 18.78 2.91 36.48
C GLY A 374 17.55 2.03 36.31
N PHE A 375 17.28 1.63 35.08
CA PHE A 375 16.15 0.80 34.71
C PHE A 375 16.55 -0.47 33.96
N GLU A 376 15.86 -1.56 34.23
CA GLU A 376 15.73 -2.70 33.32
C GLU A 376 14.41 -2.54 32.55
N VAL A 377 14.48 -2.55 31.22
CA VAL A 377 13.33 -2.49 30.32
C VAL A 377 13.32 -3.75 29.45
N GLY A 378 12.23 -4.50 29.45
CA GLY A 378 12.06 -5.64 28.55
C GLY A 378 11.08 -5.33 27.42
N VAL A 379 11.47 -5.69 26.20
CA VAL A 379 10.61 -5.79 25.03
C VAL A 379 10.42 -7.28 24.73
N HIS A 380 9.23 -7.78 24.99
CA HIS A 380 8.87 -9.19 24.84
C HIS A 380 8.02 -9.38 23.59
N ILE A 381 8.53 -10.14 22.62
CA ILE A 381 7.83 -10.38 21.36
C ILE A 381 7.28 -11.81 21.33
N ALA A 382 6.08 -12.02 20.78
CA ALA A 382 5.49 -13.35 20.62
C ALA A 382 6.46 -14.32 19.93
N ASP A 383 6.69 -15.50 20.54
CA ASP A 383 7.58 -16.52 19.94
C ASP A 383 6.84 -17.39 18.92
N VAL A 384 6.55 -16.80 17.77
CA VAL A 384 5.89 -17.50 16.65
C VAL A 384 6.75 -18.64 16.13
N THR A 385 8.07 -18.53 16.17
CA THR A 385 8.99 -19.56 15.65
C THR A 385 8.92 -20.88 16.40
N TYR A 386 8.47 -20.87 17.66
CA TYR A 386 8.17 -22.09 18.40
C TYR A 386 7.05 -22.92 17.76
N PHE A 387 6.01 -22.25 17.23
CA PHE A 387 4.85 -22.91 16.62
C PHE A 387 4.98 -23.08 15.10
N LEU A 388 5.78 -22.22 14.46
CA LEU A 388 5.95 -22.16 13.01
C LEU A 388 7.27 -22.82 12.59
N THR A 389 7.25 -24.14 12.52
CA THR A 389 8.40 -24.94 12.08
C THR A 389 8.74 -24.69 10.61
N GLU A 390 10.02 -24.46 10.35
CA GLU A 390 10.56 -24.17 9.01
C GLU A 390 10.28 -25.31 8.02
N GLY A 391 9.95 -24.96 6.77
CA GLY A 391 9.73 -25.92 5.68
C GLY A 391 8.39 -26.65 5.69
N THR A 392 7.58 -26.50 6.75
CA THR A 392 6.20 -27.01 6.80
C THR A 392 5.29 -26.33 5.77
N GLU A 393 4.12 -26.91 5.49
CA GLU A 393 3.14 -26.26 4.60
C GLU A 393 2.69 -24.91 5.19
N LEU A 394 2.51 -24.82 6.50
CA LEU A 394 2.17 -23.56 7.15
C LEU A 394 3.24 -22.47 6.98
N ASP A 395 4.53 -22.83 7.08
CA ASP A 395 5.64 -21.90 6.82
C ASP A 395 5.64 -21.40 5.36
N LYS A 396 5.33 -22.28 4.40
CA LYS A 396 5.16 -21.88 2.99
C LYS A 396 3.99 -20.92 2.80
N TRP A 397 2.85 -21.18 3.43
CA TRP A 397 1.71 -20.25 3.41
C TRP A 397 2.07 -18.89 4.01
N ALA A 398 2.82 -18.87 5.12
CA ALA A 398 3.28 -17.63 5.74
C ALA A 398 4.26 -16.87 4.84
N ALA A 399 5.21 -17.56 4.21
CA ALA A 399 6.14 -16.99 3.24
C ALA A 399 5.43 -16.45 1.99
N ASP A 400 4.46 -17.18 1.48
CA ASP A 400 3.67 -16.79 0.31
C ASP A 400 2.81 -15.56 0.62
N ARG A 401 2.16 -15.48 1.78
CA ARG A 401 1.39 -14.29 2.19
C ARG A 401 2.30 -13.12 2.55
N GLY A 402 3.46 -13.37 3.12
CA GLY A 402 4.49 -12.39 3.51
C GLY A 402 4.10 -11.48 4.68
N ASN A 403 2.84 -11.05 4.77
CA ASN A 403 2.30 -10.25 5.86
C ASN A 403 0.77 -10.32 5.94
N SER A 404 0.21 -9.97 7.09
CA SER A 404 -1.24 -9.73 7.22
C SER A 404 -1.64 -8.45 6.46
N THR A 405 -2.82 -8.43 5.86
CA THR A 405 -3.38 -7.26 5.16
C THR A 405 -4.55 -6.69 5.94
N TYR A 406 -4.42 -5.43 6.39
CA TYR A 406 -5.45 -4.74 7.18
C TYR A 406 -6.32 -3.89 6.26
N LEU A 407 -7.61 -4.20 6.20
CA LEU A 407 -8.63 -3.41 5.53
C LEU A 407 -9.43 -2.63 6.58
N SER A 408 -10.34 -1.77 6.13
CA SER A 408 -11.12 -0.89 7.03
C SER A 408 -11.93 -1.67 8.06
N GLN A 409 -12.44 -2.84 7.68
CA GLN A 409 -13.38 -3.65 8.47
C GLN A 409 -12.88 -5.04 8.85
N MET A 410 -11.77 -5.48 8.28
CA MET A 410 -11.26 -6.83 8.48
C MET A 410 -9.75 -6.94 8.26
N VAL A 411 -9.21 -8.09 8.66
CA VAL A 411 -7.82 -8.49 8.43
C VAL A 411 -7.80 -9.78 7.64
N ILE A 412 -6.96 -9.85 6.61
CA ILE A 412 -6.52 -11.09 5.99
C ILE A 412 -5.24 -11.52 6.72
N PRO A 413 -5.28 -12.55 7.57
CA PRO A 413 -4.16 -12.87 8.44
C PRO A 413 -3.06 -13.63 7.69
N MET A 414 -1.80 -13.43 8.08
CA MET A 414 -0.68 -14.22 7.56
C MET A 414 -0.73 -15.67 8.05
N LEU A 415 -1.11 -15.87 9.31
CA LEU A 415 -1.18 -17.18 9.98
C LEU A 415 -2.64 -17.53 10.35
N PRO A 416 -2.95 -18.80 10.63
CA PRO A 416 -4.24 -19.22 11.13
C PRO A 416 -4.64 -18.47 12.42
N ARG A 417 -5.92 -18.15 12.57
CA ARG A 417 -6.45 -17.38 13.72
C ARG A 417 -6.09 -17.99 15.08
N ILE A 418 -6.01 -19.31 15.18
CA ILE A 418 -5.60 -19.99 16.41
C ILE A 418 -4.19 -19.59 16.85
N LEU A 419 -3.25 -19.39 15.92
CA LEU A 419 -1.93 -18.85 16.24
C LEU A 419 -2.00 -17.35 16.53
N CYS A 420 -2.66 -16.58 15.65
CA CYS A 420 -2.69 -15.12 15.75
C CYS A 420 -3.39 -14.61 17.01
N GLU A 421 -4.56 -15.14 17.35
CA GLU A 421 -5.45 -14.57 18.36
C GLU A 421 -5.34 -15.28 19.72
N GLN A 422 -4.82 -16.52 19.75
CA GLN A 422 -4.86 -17.37 20.94
C GLN A 422 -3.47 -17.80 21.41
N LEU A 423 -2.73 -18.59 20.61
CA LEU A 423 -1.49 -19.25 21.06
C LEU A 423 -0.28 -18.31 21.12
N CYS A 424 -0.06 -17.51 20.07
CA CYS A 424 1.09 -16.58 20.01
C CYS A 424 0.77 -15.24 20.67
N SER A 425 -0.47 -14.75 20.54
CA SER A 425 -0.88 -13.46 21.11
C SER A 425 -0.57 -13.38 22.61
N LEU A 426 0.06 -12.28 23.02
CA LEU A 426 0.46 -11.99 24.40
C LEU A 426 -0.73 -11.56 25.29
N ASN A 427 -1.80 -12.35 25.25
CA ASN A 427 -3.05 -12.10 25.98
C ASN A 427 -2.82 -12.01 27.51
N PRO A 428 -3.59 -11.15 28.20
CA PRO A 428 -3.44 -10.94 29.64
C PRO A 428 -3.87 -12.18 30.45
N GLY A 429 -3.26 -12.37 31.62
CA GLY A 429 -3.58 -13.42 32.58
C GLY A 429 -3.12 -14.84 32.22
N VAL A 430 -2.43 -15.03 31.09
CA VAL A 430 -1.99 -16.36 30.62
C VAL A 430 -0.49 -16.38 30.35
N ASP A 431 0.15 -17.50 30.68
CA ASP A 431 1.57 -17.71 30.35
C ASP A 431 1.77 -17.80 28.84
N ARG A 432 2.79 -17.10 28.34
CA ARG A 432 3.11 -17.04 26.91
C ARG A 432 4.62 -17.15 26.67
N LEU A 433 4.95 -17.91 25.63
CA LEU A 433 6.31 -17.98 25.10
C LEU A 433 6.63 -16.69 24.33
N SER A 434 7.80 -16.13 24.61
CA SER A 434 8.27 -14.90 23.99
C SER A 434 9.74 -14.98 23.63
N PHE A 435 10.16 -14.11 22.71
CA PHE A 435 11.55 -13.81 22.41
C PHE A 435 11.80 -12.36 22.82
N SER A 436 12.67 -12.16 23.80
CA SER A 436 12.85 -10.86 24.44
C SER A 436 14.16 -10.18 24.07
N ALA A 437 14.09 -8.86 23.97
CA ALA A 437 15.23 -7.94 24.06
C ALA A 437 15.12 -7.17 25.38
N VAL A 438 16.12 -7.28 26.25
CA VAL A 438 16.14 -6.67 27.59
C VAL A 438 17.29 -5.68 27.66
N PHE A 439 16.98 -4.45 28.08
CA PHE A 439 17.88 -3.32 28.10
C PHE A 439 18.11 -2.86 29.53
N LYS A 440 19.37 -2.62 29.89
CA LYS A 440 19.72 -1.84 31.07
C LYS A 440 20.11 -0.43 30.63
N MET A 441 19.53 0.58 31.27
CA MET A 441 19.80 1.99 30.96
C MET A 441 19.83 2.83 32.23
N ASN A 442 20.57 3.93 32.21
CA ASN A 442 20.53 4.92 33.30
C ASN A 442 19.24 5.78 33.22
N TYR A 443 19.09 6.71 34.17
CA TYR A 443 17.92 7.61 34.24
C TYR A 443 17.81 8.58 33.05
N GLU A 444 18.89 8.78 32.30
CA GLU A 444 18.98 9.57 31.08
C GLU A 444 18.67 8.74 29.82
N ALA A 445 18.20 7.50 29.98
CA ALA A 445 17.90 6.55 28.91
C ALA A 445 19.12 6.27 28.01
N GLU A 446 20.33 6.31 28.55
CA GLU A 446 21.52 5.83 27.87
C GLU A 446 21.61 4.32 28.02
N LEU A 447 21.70 3.62 26.90
CA LEU A 447 21.80 2.17 26.87
C LEU A 447 23.17 1.72 27.39
N LYS A 448 23.18 0.88 28.43
CA LYS A 448 24.40 0.34 29.05
C LYS A 448 24.61 -1.13 28.73
N HIS A 449 23.53 -1.93 28.71
CA HIS A 449 23.61 -3.35 28.41
C HIS A 449 22.40 -3.83 27.61
N VAL A 450 22.62 -4.83 26.75
CA VAL A 450 21.58 -5.51 25.96
C VAL A 450 21.68 -7.01 26.18
N TRP A 451 20.54 -7.65 26.47
CA TRP A 451 20.41 -9.11 26.52
C TRP A 451 19.30 -9.57 25.57
N PHE A 452 19.53 -10.67 24.86
CA PHE A 452 18.52 -11.32 24.03
C PHE A 452 18.32 -12.76 24.48
N GLY A 453 17.09 -13.26 24.41
CA GLY A 453 16.83 -14.67 24.63
C GLY A 453 15.35 -15.03 24.63
N ARG A 454 15.10 -16.33 24.52
CA ARG A 454 13.76 -16.91 24.68
C ARG A 454 13.33 -16.87 26.15
N THR A 455 12.08 -16.49 26.35
CA THR A 455 11.51 -16.15 27.65
C THR A 455 10.09 -16.68 27.81
N ILE A 456 9.62 -16.65 29.06
CA ILE A 456 8.21 -16.85 29.40
C ILE A 456 7.72 -15.62 30.15
N ILE A 457 6.56 -15.11 29.76
CA ILE A 457 5.92 -13.95 30.39
C ILE A 457 4.46 -14.27 30.76
N ARG A 458 3.88 -13.44 31.62
CA ARG A 458 2.44 -13.35 31.84
C ARG A 458 2.06 -11.88 31.82
N SER A 459 1.37 -11.46 30.76
CA SER A 459 0.89 -10.08 30.65
C SER A 459 -0.19 -9.83 31.71
N ARG A 460 -0.11 -8.72 32.44
CA ARG A 460 -1.06 -8.35 33.50
C ARG A 460 -2.32 -7.73 32.96
N VAL A 461 -2.20 -6.97 31.87
CA VAL A 461 -3.29 -6.20 31.31
C VAL A 461 -3.02 -5.89 29.84
N LYS A 462 -4.10 -5.84 29.05
CA LYS A 462 -4.08 -5.33 27.68
C LYS A 462 -4.60 -3.90 27.68
N LEU A 463 -3.72 -2.91 27.65
CA LEU A 463 -4.12 -1.51 27.57
C LEU A 463 -4.47 -1.14 26.13
N ALA A 464 -5.45 -0.26 25.97
CA ALA A 464 -5.63 0.48 24.73
C ALA A 464 -4.73 1.71 24.74
N TYR A 465 -4.35 2.23 23.58
CA TYR A 465 -3.62 3.51 23.48
C TYR A 465 -4.31 4.64 24.24
N GLU A 466 -5.64 4.66 24.27
CA GLU A 466 -6.43 5.63 25.01
C GLU A 466 -6.22 5.52 26.53
N HIS A 467 -6.12 4.31 27.10
CA HIS A 467 -5.85 4.12 28.53
C HIS A 467 -4.45 4.60 28.91
N ALA A 468 -3.44 4.21 28.12
CA ALA A 468 -2.06 4.66 28.33
C ALA A 468 -1.91 6.17 28.14
N GLN A 469 -2.68 6.76 27.22
CA GLN A 469 -2.70 8.21 27.03
C GLN A 469 -3.33 8.92 28.23
N ASP A 470 -4.40 8.39 28.81
CA ASP A 470 -5.03 8.96 30.01
C ASP A 470 -4.06 8.95 31.20
N PHE A 471 -3.27 7.88 31.37
CA PHE A 471 -2.18 7.87 32.37
C PHE A 471 -1.16 8.99 32.16
N ILE A 472 -0.76 9.25 30.90
CA ILE A 472 0.22 10.28 30.54
C ILE A 472 -0.33 11.69 30.78
N GLU A 473 -1.60 11.93 30.43
CA GLU A 473 -2.24 13.24 30.54
C GLU A 473 -2.67 13.57 31.97
N ASN A 474 -2.98 12.56 32.79
CA ASN A 474 -3.48 12.71 34.15
C ASN A 474 -2.63 11.92 35.17
N PRO A 475 -1.33 12.23 35.34
CA PRO A 475 -0.43 11.44 36.19
C PRO A 475 -0.84 11.44 37.68
N GLU A 476 -1.46 12.53 38.15
CA GLU A 476 -1.92 12.70 39.54
C GLU A 476 -3.29 12.05 39.83
N LYS A 477 -4.01 11.61 38.78
CA LYS A 477 -5.31 10.94 38.96
C LYS A 477 -5.12 9.57 39.60
N ASP A 478 -5.97 9.26 40.57
CA ASP A 478 -6.09 7.91 41.12
C ASP A 478 -7.09 7.11 40.28
N PHE A 479 -6.58 6.16 39.51
CA PHE A 479 -7.38 5.38 38.56
C PHE A 479 -8.01 4.20 39.27
N THR A 480 -9.29 3.97 39.02
CA THR A 480 -9.99 2.82 39.61
C THR A 480 -10.03 1.63 38.67
N THR A 481 -10.39 0.46 39.20
CA THR A 481 -10.51 -0.78 38.42
C THR A 481 -11.60 -0.72 37.35
N GLU A 482 -12.61 0.14 37.51
CA GLU A 482 -13.73 0.30 36.58
C GLU A 482 -13.34 1.08 35.31
N GLU A 483 -12.28 1.90 35.39
CA GLU A 483 -11.80 2.72 34.27
C GLU A 483 -10.83 1.96 33.35
N LEU A 484 -10.35 0.79 33.77
CA LEU A 484 -9.33 0.03 33.09
C LEU A 484 -9.83 -1.36 32.67
N PRO A 485 -9.18 -1.99 31.67
CA PRO A 485 -9.36 -3.41 31.40
C PRO A 485 -8.98 -4.25 32.62
N GLU A 486 -9.47 -5.49 32.66
CA GLU A 486 -9.15 -6.44 33.73
C GLU A 486 -7.64 -6.59 33.92
N ILE A 487 -7.19 -6.45 35.17
CA ILE A 487 -5.79 -6.57 35.59
C ILE A 487 -5.63 -7.91 36.33
N SER A 488 -4.76 -8.78 35.81
CA SER A 488 -4.50 -10.08 36.41
C SER A 488 -3.53 -10.01 37.60
N ASP A 489 -3.45 -11.12 38.34
CA ASP A 489 -2.46 -11.35 39.40
C ASP A 489 -2.45 -10.31 40.54
N LYS A 490 -3.60 -9.65 40.78
CA LYS A 490 -3.84 -8.69 41.87
C LYS A 490 -2.98 -7.42 41.81
N ASN A 491 -2.39 -7.11 40.66
CA ASN A 491 -1.75 -5.81 40.45
C ASN A 491 -2.77 -4.67 40.49
N THR A 492 -2.33 -3.49 40.91
CA THR A 492 -3.20 -2.32 41.05
C THR A 492 -3.13 -1.41 39.83
N PRO A 493 -4.20 -0.64 39.51
CA PRO A 493 -4.14 0.43 38.52
C PRO A 493 -2.95 1.39 38.72
N HIS A 494 -2.62 1.70 39.98
CA HIS A 494 -1.50 2.56 40.34
C HIS A 494 -0.15 1.99 39.86
N GLU A 495 0.12 0.71 40.09
CA GLU A 495 1.36 0.06 39.65
C GLU A 495 1.48 0.08 38.11
N ILE A 496 0.40 -0.24 37.39
CA ILE A 496 0.38 -0.21 35.92
C ILE A 496 0.63 1.22 35.40
N LYS A 497 -0.02 2.22 36.01
CA LYS A 497 0.19 3.64 35.70
C LYS A 497 1.65 4.02 35.89
N GLU A 498 2.24 3.70 37.05
CA GLU A 498 3.64 4.00 37.37
C GLU A 498 4.58 3.42 36.31
N LYS A 499 4.42 2.14 35.95
CA LYS A 499 5.25 1.50 34.91
C LYS A 499 5.06 2.16 33.54
N THR A 500 3.84 2.57 33.21
CA THR A 500 3.56 3.27 31.95
C THR A 500 4.25 4.64 31.91
N LEU A 501 4.21 5.39 33.01
CA LEU A 501 4.86 6.70 33.13
C LEU A 501 6.40 6.60 33.09
N MET A 502 6.97 5.57 33.70
CA MET A 502 8.41 5.26 33.60
C MET A 502 8.81 5.02 32.13
N LEU A 503 8.08 4.15 31.42
CA LEU A 503 8.31 3.90 29.99
C LEU A 503 8.14 5.17 29.15
N HIS A 504 7.11 5.98 29.44
CA HIS A 504 6.85 7.22 28.73
C HIS A 504 8.03 8.19 28.82
N ARG A 505 8.56 8.41 30.04
CA ARG A 505 9.72 9.27 30.27
C ARG A 505 10.94 8.80 29.48
N LEU A 506 11.25 7.50 29.53
CA LEU A 506 12.36 6.93 28.77
C LEU A 506 12.16 7.09 27.26
N ALA A 507 10.96 6.83 26.75
CA ALA A 507 10.65 7.01 25.34
C ALA A 507 10.81 8.48 24.88
N GLN A 508 10.44 9.47 25.71
CA GLN A 508 10.67 10.88 25.37
C GLN A 508 12.17 11.19 25.20
N LEU A 509 13.01 10.68 26.11
CA LEU A 509 14.47 10.88 26.04
C LEU A 509 15.09 10.19 24.83
N ILE A 510 14.69 8.94 24.55
CA ILE A 510 15.15 8.18 23.38
C ILE A 510 14.77 8.92 22.09
N ARG A 511 13.51 9.39 21.99
CA ARG A 511 13.02 10.12 20.82
C ARG A 511 13.78 11.41 20.61
N ALA A 512 13.97 12.21 21.66
CA ALA A 512 14.69 13.47 21.57
C ALA A 512 16.11 13.27 21.03
N ARG A 513 16.83 12.26 21.53
CA ARG A 513 18.16 11.90 21.05
C ARG A 513 18.15 11.44 19.58
N ARG A 514 17.18 10.62 19.19
CA ARG A 514 17.01 10.14 17.80
C ARG A 514 16.70 11.31 16.84
N GLU A 515 15.88 12.24 17.29
CA GLU A 515 15.53 13.45 16.58
C GLU A 515 16.71 14.42 16.43
N GLU A 516 17.53 14.59 17.47
CA GLU A 516 18.78 15.36 17.44
C GLU A 516 19.81 14.70 16.53
N ALA A 517 19.89 13.37 16.56
CA ALA A 517 20.72 12.59 15.64
C ALA A 517 20.25 12.68 14.17
N GLY A 518 19.14 13.35 13.86
CA GLY A 518 18.69 13.62 12.49
C GLY A 518 17.67 12.64 11.94
N ALA A 519 16.91 11.95 12.80
CA ALA A 519 15.76 11.18 12.36
C ALA A 519 14.65 12.09 11.79
N LEU A 520 14.07 11.63 10.70
CA LEU A 520 13.04 12.27 9.91
C LEU A 520 11.71 11.55 10.10
N ARG A 521 10.66 12.33 10.34
CA ARG A 521 9.27 11.88 10.38
C ARG A 521 8.45 12.69 9.39
N ILE A 522 7.90 12.00 8.39
CA ILE A 522 6.94 12.58 7.44
C ILE A 522 5.63 11.83 7.65
N GLU A 523 4.64 12.53 8.21
CA GLU A 523 3.31 11.96 8.42
C GLU A 523 2.39 12.32 7.27
N GLN A 524 1.70 11.31 6.77
CA GLN A 524 0.54 11.48 5.91
C GLN A 524 -0.72 11.25 6.75
N PRO A 525 -1.76 12.07 6.58
CA PRO A 525 -3.06 11.79 7.16
C PRO A 525 -3.55 10.39 6.76
N ARG A 526 -4.10 9.65 7.72
CA ARG A 526 -4.76 8.36 7.48
C ARG A 526 -6.20 8.46 7.92
N LEU A 527 -7.11 7.88 7.16
CA LEU A 527 -8.52 7.83 7.53
C LEU A 527 -8.74 6.79 8.63
N LYS A 528 -9.52 7.16 9.65
CA LYS A 528 -10.06 6.30 10.70
C LYS A 528 -11.57 6.32 10.59
N PHE A 529 -12.18 5.14 10.61
CA PHE A 529 -13.64 4.99 10.53
C PHE A 529 -14.21 4.51 11.86
N ALA A 530 -15.33 5.08 12.27
CA ALA A 530 -16.21 4.47 13.26
C ALA A 530 -17.26 3.66 12.50
N LEU A 531 -17.31 2.36 12.74
CA LEU A 531 -18.20 1.43 12.05
C LEU A 531 -19.36 1.03 12.95
N ASP A 532 -20.53 0.79 12.35
CA ASP A 532 -21.66 0.16 13.04
C ASP A 532 -21.51 -1.37 13.11
N GLU A 533 -22.54 -2.05 13.66
CA GLU A 533 -22.60 -3.51 13.78
C GLU A 533 -22.57 -4.22 12.42
N GLU A 534 -23.09 -3.59 11.37
CA GLU A 534 -23.06 -4.07 9.98
C GLU A 534 -21.74 -3.71 9.26
N LYS A 535 -20.76 -3.15 9.97
CA LYS A 535 -19.46 -2.70 9.46
C LYS A 535 -19.54 -1.57 8.42
N LYS A 536 -20.61 -0.77 8.43
CA LYS A 536 -20.75 0.43 7.59
C LYS A 536 -20.19 1.66 8.32
N PRO A 537 -19.59 2.62 7.59
CA PRO A 537 -18.98 3.80 8.20
C PRO A 537 -20.01 4.82 8.71
N GLN A 538 -20.08 5.02 10.01
CA GLN A 538 -20.92 6.04 10.66
C GLN A 538 -20.21 7.39 10.82
N ALA A 539 -18.90 7.37 10.96
CA ALA A 539 -18.08 8.57 11.01
C ALA A 539 -16.70 8.31 10.42
N VAL A 540 -16.06 9.40 9.96
CA VAL A 540 -14.68 9.39 9.46
C VAL A 540 -13.90 10.55 10.09
N SER A 541 -12.67 10.27 10.48
CA SER A 541 -11.72 11.25 11.01
C SER A 541 -10.30 10.94 10.55
N VAL A 542 -9.37 11.88 10.76
CA VAL A 542 -7.94 11.61 10.59
C VAL A 542 -7.42 10.88 11.82
N TYR A 543 -6.70 9.78 11.62
CA TYR A 543 -6.00 9.05 12.67
C TYR A 543 -4.90 9.92 13.27
N GLU A 544 -5.04 10.24 14.55
CA GLU A 544 -4.07 11.02 15.31
C GLU A 544 -3.05 10.09 16.01
N ILE A 545 -1.76 10.42 15.90
CA ILE A 545 -0.70 9.70 16.60
C ILE A 545 -0.38 10.44 17.91
N LYS A 546 -0.73 9.82 19.04
CA LYS A 546 -0.55 10.38 20.39
C LYS A 546 0.73 9.89 21.06
N ASP A 547 1.01 10.38 22.26
CA ASP A 547 2.25 10.05 22.97
C ASP A 547 2.31 8.59 23.43
N SER A 548 1.18 7.95 23.71
CA SER A 548 1.10 6.51 23.96
C SER A 548 1.53 5.69 22.74
N ASN A 549 1.18 6.11 21.51
CA ASN A 549 1.68 5.46 20.29
C ASN A 549 3.19 5.59 20.17
N LYS A 550 3.68 6.82 20.39
CA LYS A 550 5.11 7.09 20.26
C LYS A 550 5.93 6.42 21.38
N LEU A 551 5.34 6.14 22.54
CA LEU A 551 5.97 5.35 23.61
C LEU A 551 6.34 3.97 23.09
N ILE A 552 5.37 3.24 22.54
CA ILE A 552 5.59 1.92 21.94
C ILE A 552 6.57 2.01 20.77
N GLU A 553 6.42 3.02 19.91
CA GLU A 553 7.30 3.24 18.75
C GLU A 553 8.79 3.22 19.14
N GLU A 554 9.22 3.94 20.17
CA GLU A 554 10.65 4.04 20.52
C GLU A 554 11.24 2.72 21.02
N PHE A 555 10.50 1.94 21.81
CA PHE A 555 10.98 0.65 22.30
C PHE A 555 11.01 -0.41 21.20
N MET A 556 10.04 -0.39 20.28
CA MET A 556 10.06 -1.25 19.10
C MET A 556 11.23 -0.90 18.18
N LEU A 557 11.50 0.39 17.96
CA LEU A 557 12.67 0.83 17.19
C LEU A 557 13.97 0.37 17.86
N LEU A 558 14.11 0.54 19.18
CA LEU A 558 15.29 0.10 19.92
C LEU A 558 15.54 -1.40 19.77
N ALA A 559 14.51 -2.23 19.99
CA ALA A 559 14.60 -3.68 19.80
C ALA A 559 15.00 -4.05 18.36
N ASN A 560 14.36 -3.46 17.36
CA ASN A 560 14.69 -3.69 15.96
C ASN A 560 16.14 -3.31 15.61
N MET A 561 16.65 -2.19 16.13
CA MET A 561 18.02 -1.75 15.88
C MET A 561 19.07 -2.66 16.55
N GLU A 562 18.85 -3.05 17.80
CA GLU A 562 19.81 -3.90 18.51
C GLU A 562 19.80 -5.35 17.98
N VAL A 563 18.62 -5.88 17.60
CA VAL A 563 18.54 -7.18 16.91
C VAL A 563 19.23 -7.13 15.55
N ALA A 564 19.03 -6.06 14.76
CA ALA A 564 19.72 -5.88 13.48
C ALA A 564 21.24 -5.95 13.63
N LYS A 565 21.81 -5.25 14.63
CA LYS A 565 23.25 -5.32 14.94
C LYS A 565 23.69 -6.73 15.33
N LYS A 566 22.89 -7.47 16.11
CA LYS A 566 23.25 -8.83 16.56
C LYS A 566 23.24 -9.83 15.41
N ILE A 567 22.23 -9.82 14.55
CA ILE A 567 22.13 -10.76 13.43
C ILE A 567 23.14 -10.46 12.33
N GLU A 568 23.40 -9.19 12.02
CA GLU A 568 24.40 -8.81 11.01
C GLU A 568 25.81 -9.21 11.45
N ARG A 569 26.17 -8.97 12.73
CA ARG A 569 27.46 -9.42 13.28
C ARG A 569 27.64 -10.94 13.24
N SER A 570 26.54 -11.69 13.36
CA SER A 570 26.58 -13.16 13.39
C SER A 570 26.53 -13.75 11.97
N PHE A 571 25.82 -13.11 11.05
CA PHE A 571 25.60 -13.56 9.67
C PHE A 571 25.83 -12.42 8.67
N PRO A 572 27.08 -11.94 8.51
CA PRO A 572 27.39 -10.71 7.76
C PRO A 572 27.09 -10.79 6.26
N ASP A 573 26.95 -11.99 5.70
CA ASP A 573 26.70 -12.19 4.27
C ASP A 573 25.24 -12.56 3.95
N HIS A 574 24.41 -12.80 4.98
CA HIS A 574 23.03 -13.28 4.76
C HIS A 574 22.02 -12.89 5.85
N ALA A 575 22.32 -11.94 6.73
CA ALA A 575 21.34 -11.34 7.64
C ALA A 575 20.21 -10.63 6.86
N LEU A 576 18.96 -10.82 7.32
CA LEU A 576 17.80 -10.12 6.78
C LEU A 576 17.65 -8.76 7.49
N LEU A 577 17.91 -7.69 6.75
CA LEU A 577 17.77 -6.31 7.21
C LEU A 577 16.69 -5.56 6.45
N ARG A 578 16.44 -4.31 6.84
CA ARG A 578 15.51 -3.40 6.18
C ARG A 578 16.11 -2.01 6.04
N ASN A 579 16.47 -1.64 4.82
CA ASN A 579 17.03 -0.33 4.51
C ASN A 579 15.94 0.67 4.09
N HIS A 580 16.34 1.94 4.01
CA HIS A 580 15.54 3.00 3.40
C HIS A 580 16.48 3.89 2.60
N PRO A 581 16.49 3.77 1.26
CA PRO A 581 17.33 4.61 0.41
C PRO A 581 17.01 6.11 0.55
N PRO A 582 17.98 7.00 0.30
CA PRO A 582 17.74 8.45 0.31
C PRO A 582 16.74 8.86 -0.79
N PRO A 583 16.10 10.04 -0.69
CA PRO A 583 15.22 10.53 -1.74
C PRO A 583 15.95 10.75 -3.06
N LYS A 584 15.20 10.74 -4.16
CA LYS A 584 15.73 11.08 -5.49
C LYS A 584 16.19 12.53 -5.51
N GLU A 585 17.49 12.76 -5.59
CA GLU A 585 18.13 14.08 -5.41
C GLU A 585 17.51 15.19 -6.28
N LYS A 586 17.41 14.96 -7.60
CA LYS A 586 16.80 15.92 -8.54
C LYS A 586 15.36 16.27 -8.19
N MET A 587 14.57 15.29 -7.74
CA MET A 587 13.18 15.51 -7.33
C MET A 587 13.11 16.24 -5.99
N MET A 588 14.00 15.93 -5.05
CA MET A 588 14.06 16.63 -3.76
C MET A 588 14.46 18.09 -3.94
N ALA A 589 15.43 18.38 -4.81
CA ALA A 589 15.81 19.75 -5.15
C ALA A 589 14.63 20.55 -5.75
N ALA A 590 13.87 19.95 -6.67
CA ALA A 590 12.69 20.57 -7.24
C ALA A 590 11.60 20.83 -6.18
N VAL A 591 11.38 19.90 -5.25
CA VAL A 591 10.45 20.10 -4.12
C VAL A 591 10.93 21.23 -3.21
N ALA A 592 12.23 21.29 -2.88
CA ALA A 592 12.78 22.36 -2.06
C ALA A 592 12.60 23.74 -2.72
N GLU A 593 12.83 23.85 -4.03
CA GLU A 593 12.58 25.07 -4.80
C GLU A 593 11.09 25.45 -4.79
N GLN A 594 10.20 24.48 -5.02
CA GLN A 594 8.76 24.69 -4.98
C GLN A 594 8.30 25.16 -3.59
N CYS A 595 8.77 24.51 -2.53
CA CYS A 595 8.51 24.87 -1.14
C CYS A 595 9.01 26.29 -0.81
N ALA A 596 10.18 26.69 -1.31
CA ALA A 596 10.67 28.06 -1.16
C ALA A 596 9.76 29.09 -1.87
N LYS A 597 9.28 28.79 -3.09
CA LYS A 597 8.37 29.67 -3.84
C LYS A 597 7.05 29.92 -3.12
N ILE A 598 6.48 28.89 -2.49
CA ILE A 598 5.22 29.00 -1.72
C ILE A 598 5.41 29.53 -0.29
N GLY A 599 6.63 29.91 0.11
CA GLY A 599 6.91 30.52 1.42
C GLY A 599 7.27 29.57 2.55
N PHE A 600 7.50 28.28 2.27
CA PHE A 600 7.84 27.26 3.27
C PHE A 600 9.18 26.58 2.93
N PRO A 601 10.32 27.30 2.97
CA PRO A 601 11.60 26.75 2.53
C PRO A 601 12.04 25.53 3.36
N LEU A 602 12.61 24.54 2.68
CA LEU A 602 13.12 23.30 3.28
C LEU A 602 14.54 23.01 2.79
N ASP A 603 15.35 22.37 3.63
CA ASP A 603 16.63 21.81 3.24
C ASP A 603 16.54 20.28 3.14
N GLY A 604 16.57 19.76 1.91
CA GLY A 604 16.46 18.33 1.62
C GLY A 604 17.79 17.58 1.49
N LYS A 605 18.93 18.18 1.86
CA LYS A 605 20.26 17.57 1.65
C LYS A 605 20.50 16.33 2.51
N THR A 606 19.98 16.32 3.73
CA THR A 606 20.06 15.18 4.65
C THR A 606 18.73 14.98 5.36
N SER A 607 18.51 13.80 5.94
CA SER A 607 17.32 13.51 6.74
C SER A 607 17.17 14.48 7.91
N GLY A 608 18.28 14.82 8.58
CA GLY A 608 18.30 15.73 9.73
C GLY A 608 17.97 17.17 9.34
N LEU A 609 18.55 17.70 8.26
CA LEU A 609 18.23 19.04 7.77
C LEU A 609 16.77 19.15 7.33
N LEU A 610 16.24 18.10 6.70
CA LEU A 610 14.84 18.04 6.32
C LEU A 610 13.94 17.98 7.55
N SER A 611 14.29 17.15 8.54
CA SER A 611 13.58 17.05 9.81
C SER A 611 13.51 18.39 10.54
N THR A 612 14.64 19.08 10.69
CA THR A 612 14.70 20.42 11.29
C THR A 612 13.86 21.44 10.51
N SER A 613 13.86 21.35 9.18
CA SER A 613 13.03 22.23 8.34
C SER A 613 11.53 21.98 8.55
N LEU A 614 11.10 20.72 8.68
CA LEU A 614 9.71 20.35 8.91
C LEU A 614 9.22 20.73 10.31
N ARG A 615 10.07 20.65 11.34
CA ARG A 615 9.71 21.00 12.73
C ARG A 615 9.30 22.46 12.90
N LYS A 616 9.77 23.36 12.04
CA LYS A 616 9.33 24.77 12.02
C LYS A 616 7.80 24.92 11.86
N TRP A 617 7.15 23.89 11.29
CA TRP A 617 5.72 23.87 10.98
C TRP A 617 4.94 22.86 11.84
N ALA A 618 5.49 22.45 12.99
CA ALA A 618 4.89 21.45 13.89
C ALA A 618 3.81 22.03 14.84
N GLY A 619 3.32 23.24 14.59
CA GLY A 619 2.29 23.88 15.42
C GLY A 619 0.95 23.13 15.44
N LYS A 620 0.09 23.53 16.37
CA LYS A 620 -1.22 22.89 16.65
C LYS A 620 -2.42 23.61 16.02
N SER A 621 -2.24 24.81 15.45
CA SER A 621 -3.34 25.55 14.82
C SER A 621 -3.85 24.85 13.57
N ARG A 622 -5.06 25.17 13.12
CA ARG A 622 -5.60 24.61 11.87
C ARG A 622 -4.75 25.00 10.66
N LEU A 623 -4.20 26.23 10.68
CA LEU A 623 -3.25 26.71 9.67
C LEU A 623 -1.96 25.87 9.65
N ASP A 624 -1.36 25.58 10.81
CA ASP A 624 -0.14 24.76 10.88
C ASP A 624 -0.41 23.33 10.39
N MET A 625 -1.58 22.78 10.70
CA MET A 625 -2.02 21.49 10.16
C MET A 625 -2.09 21.51 8.63
N CYS A 626 -2.74 22.52 8.04
CA CYS A 626 -2.80 22.70 6.59
C CYS A 626 -1.40 22.76 5.95
N ILE A 627 -0.52 23.61 6.50
CA ILE A 627 0.86 23.78 6.03
C ILE A 627 1.60 22.45 6.10
N ARG A 628 1.52 21.74 7.24
CA ARG A 628 2.17 20.44 7.44
C ARG A 628 1.67 19.41 6.44
N GLN A 629 0.36 19.29 6.22
CA GLN A 629 -0.17 18.31 5.27
C GLN A 629 0.23 18.61 3.82
N VAL A 630 0.27 19.90 3.42
CA VAL A 630 0.76 20.31 2.08
C VAL A 630 2.23 19.94 1.93
N ILE A 631 3.07 20.33 2.88
CA ILE A 631 4.51 20.04 2.85
C ILE A 631 4.78 18.53 2.86
N SER A 632 4.08 17.76 3.71
CA SER A 632 4.16 16.29 3.70
C SER A 632 3.77 15.70 2.33
N SER A 633 2.73 16.23 1.69
CA SER A 633 2.27 15.76 0.38
C SER A 633 3.25 16.04 -0.76
N LEU A 634 4.09 17.07 -0.62
CA LEU A 634 5.16 17.39 -1.57
C LEU A 634 6.43 16.57 -1.28
N THR A 635 6.86 16.55 -0.02
CA THR A 635 8.12 15.92 0.42
C THR A 635 8.11 14.40 0.35
N ILE A 636 6.94 13.76 0.36
CA ILE A 636 6.84 12.30 0.19
C ILE A 636 7.13 11.84 -1.25
N ARG A 637 6.86 12.68 -2.25
CA ARG A 637 7.02 12.33 -3.69
C ARG A 637 8.45 11.95 -4.08
N PRO A 638 9.51 12.65 -3.63
CA PRO A 638 10.89 12.26 -3.90
C PRO A 638 11.38 11.09 -3.04
N MET A 639 10.67 10.71 -1.97
CA MET A 639 11.10 9.62 -1.09
C MET A 639 11.02 8.27 -1.78
N GLN A 640 11.98 7.40 -1.44
CA GLN A 640 11.98 6.02 -1.89
C GLN A 640 11.28 5.13 -0.86
N GLN A 641 10.88 3.93 -1.28
CA GLN A 641 10.30 2.96 -0.36
C GLN A 641 11.41 2.27 0.43
N ALA A 642 11.16 2.02 1.71
CA ALA A 642 12.01 1.16 2.53
C ALA A 642 11.83 -0.31 2.12
N LYS A 643 12.92 -1.06 2.02
CA LYS A 643 12.95 -2.42 1.46
C LYS A 643 13.65 -3.38 2.41
N TYR A 644 13.15 -4.61 2.49
CA TYR A 644 13.91 -5.73 3.04
C TYR A 644 15.04 -6.08 2.09
N ILE A 645 16.21 -6.40 2.66
CA ILE A 645 17.45 -6.68 1.95
C ILE A 645 18.21 -7.84 2.61
N CYS A 646 18.98 -8.56 1.80
CA CYS A 646 20.03 -9.45 2.27
C CYS A 646 21.34 -8.66 2.38
N THR A 647 22.23 -9.02 3.30
CA THR A 647 23.50 -8.31 3.57
C THR A 647 24.67 -8.75 2.67
N ASN A 648 24.42 -9.60 1.67
CA ASN A 648 25.44 -10.00 0.70
C ASN A 648 26.03 -8.82 -0.09
N ASP A 649 25.27 -7.74 -0.31
CA ASP A 649 25.79 -6.44 -0.75
C ASP A 649 26.24 -5.61 0.46
N LYS A 650 27.56 -5.45 0.58
CA LYS A 650 28.21 -4.76 1.71
C LYS A 650 28.39 -3.26 1.51
N SER A 651 27.78 -2.65 0.50
CA SER A 651 27.93 -1.20 0.31
C SER A 651 27.32 -0.43 1.51
N PRO A 652 28.06 0.46 2.19
CA PRO A 652 27.56 1.11 3.41
C PRO A 652 26.30 1.96 3.20
N SER A 653 26.13 2.53 2.00
CA SER A 653 24.91 3.25 1.62
C SER A 653 23.69 2.36 1.49
N PHE A 654 23.88 1.06 1.22
CA PHE A 654 22.81 0.09 1.06
C PHE A 654 22.23 -0.37 2.39
N LEU A 655 23.00 -0.44 3.47
CA LEU A 655 22.50 -0.88 4.77
C LEU A 655 21.73 0.22 5.51
N ARG A 656 22.09 1.49 5.28
CA ARG A 656 21.56 2.64 6.01
C ARG A 656 20.05 2.81 5.81
N HIS A 657 19.38 3.19 6.89
CA HIS A 657 17.98 3.60 6.87
C HIS A 657 17.85 5.12 6.93
N TYR A 658 17.63 5.79 5.78
CA TYR A 658 17.60 7.25 5.63
C TYR A 658 16.69 7.96 6.64
N ALA A 659 15.41 7.58 6.74
CA ALA A 659 14.48 8.32 7.60
C ALA A 659 14.77 8.16 9.10
N LEU A 660 15.08 6.96 9.58
CA LEU A 660 15.49 6.73 10.97
C LEU A 660 16.89 7.27 11.27
N ASN A 661 17.69 7.52 10.23
CA ASN A 661 19.08 7.95 10.29
C ASN A 661 20.00 7.01 11.09
N VAL A 662 19.87 5.70 10.83
CA VAL A 662 20.67 4.64 11.48
C VAL A 662 21.31 3.72 10.45
N ASP A 663 22.43 3.10 10.82
CA ASP A 663 23.20 2.27 9.90
C ASP A 663 22.62 0.87 9.69
N HIS A 664 21.99 0.30 10.72
CA HIS A 664 21.40 -1.04 10.68
C HIS A 664 19.98 -1.00 11.26
N TYR A 665 19.03 -1.59 10.53
CA TYR A 665 17.65 -1.72 10.97
C TYR A 665 17.05 -3.00 10.39
N THR A 666 16.16 -3.65 11.13
CA THR A 666 15.38 -4.80 10.66
C THR A 666 13.96 -4.74 11.25
N HIS A 667 13.15 -5.74 10.98
CA HIS A 667 11.90 -5.96 11.70
C HIS A 667 11.97 -7.27 12.48
N PHE A 668 11.72 -7.17 13.77
CA PHE A 668 11.72 -8.26 14.75
C PHE A 668 10.41 -8.29 15.55
N THR A 669 9.77 -7.14 15.73
CA THR A 669 8.75 -6.92 16.75
C THR A 669 7.32 -7.32 16.36
N SER A 670 7.10 -7.98 15.22
CA SER A 670 5.74 -8.37 14.81
C SER A 670 5.65 -9.66 13.98
N PRO A 671 6.14 -10.80 14.50
CA PRO A 671 6.19 -12.07 13.78
C PRO A 671 4.81 -12.71 13.54
N ILE A 672 3.74 -12.31 14.24
CA ILE A 672 2.39 -12.83 13.97
C ILE A 672 1.88 -12.37 12.60
N ARG A 673 2.31 -11.17 12.16
CA ARG A 673 1.77 -10.47 10.99
C ARG A 673 2.80 -10.12 9.92
N ARG A 674 4.08 -10.48 10.10
CA ARG A 674 5.16 -10.24 9.14
C ARG A 674 6.12 -11.44 9.09
N TYR A 675 6.27 -12.03 7.91
CA TYR A 675 7.18 -13.15 7.70
C TYR A 675 8.67 -12.77 7.84
N PRO A 676 9.13 -11.57 7.43
CA PRO A 676 10.49 -11.13 7.70
C PRO A 676 10.90 -11.21 9.18
N ASP A 677 9.98 -10.89 10.09
CA ASP A 677 10.21 -10.99 11.52
C ASP A 677 10.39 -12.45 11.97
N VAL A 678 9.66 -13.40 11.38
CA VAL A 678 9.85 -14.84 11.63
C VAL A 678 11.28 -15.26 11.24
N ILE A 679 11.76 -14.82 10.07
CA ILE A 679 13.13 -15.12 9.62
C ILE A 679 14.16 -14.48 10.55
N VAL A 680 13.94 -13.23 10.96
CA VAL A 680 14.81 -12.52 11.92
C VAL A 680 14.82 -13.22 13.29
N HIS A 681 13.69 -13.76 13.75
CA HIS A 681 13.63 -14.58 14.98
C HIS A 681 14.47 -15.85 14.84
N ARG A 682 14.37 -16.56 13.70
CA ARG A 682 15.20 -17.75 13.41
C ARG A 682 16.70 -17.40 13.39
N GLN A 683 17.08 -16.30 12.72
CA GLN A 683 18.46 -15.83 12.72
C GLN A 683 18.91 -15.45 14.13
N LEU A 684 18.11 -14.71 14.90
CA LEU A 684 18.48 -14.34 16.26
C LEU A 684 18.65 -15.57 17.17
N ALA A 685 17.79 -16.58 17.05
CA ALA A 685 17.93 -17.84 17.79
C ALA A 685 19.26 -18.54 17.45
N ALA A 686 19.55 -18.72 16.16
CA ALA A 686 20.80 -19.33 15.70
C ALA A 686 22.04 -18.56 16.19
N ALA A 687 21.98 -17.22 16.17
CA ALA A 687 23.04 -16.34 16.67
C ALA A 687 23.27 -16.42 18.19
N LEU A 688 22.31 -16.91 18.97
CA LEU A 688 22.41 -17.11 20.41
C LEU A 688 22.86 -18.53 20.76
N GLU A 689 22.49 -19.51 19.94
CA GLU A 689 22.90 -20.92 20.07
C GLU A 689 24.35 -21.16 19.59
N GLY A 690 24.97 -20.14 18.98
CA GLY A 690 26.36 -20.22 18.50
C GLY A 690 26.51 -21.01 17.21
N HIS A 691 25.43 -21.15 16.43
CA HIS A 691 25.48 -21.76 15.12
C HIS A 691 26.25 -20.85 14.14
N ASP A 692 27.25 -21.42 13.47
CA ASP A 692 28.11 -20.68 12.53
C ASP A 692 27.37 -20.16 11.29
N ASN A 693 26.20 -20.72 10.97
CA ASN A 693 25.35 -20.29 9.87
C ASN A 693 23.87 -20.39 10.25
N SER A 694 23.05 -19.47 9.74
CA SER A 694 21.62 -19.72 9.63
C SER A 694 21.39 -20.83 8.60
N GLU A 695 20.33 -21.62 8.72
CA GLU A 695 20.07 -22.73 7.79
C GLU A 695 19.95 -22.30 6.31
N ARG A 696 19.72 -21.00 6.05
CA ARG A 696 19.47 -20.43 4.72
C ARG A 696 20.70 -19.73 4.14
N VAL A 697 20.89 -19.90 2.83
CA VAL A 697 21.90 -19.17 2.06
C VAL A 697 21.40 -17.78 1.65
N ALA A 698 22.30 -16.90 1.21
CA ALA A 698 21.96 -15.54 0.81
C ALA A 698 20.86 -15.46 -0.27
N GLU A 699 20.89 -16.36 -1.27
CA GLU A 699 19.89 -16.39 -2.36
C GLU A 699 18.46 -16.66 -1.85
N ASP A 700 18.31 -17.50 -0.83
CA ASP A 700 17.01 -17.75 -0.19
C ASP A 700 16.50 -16.49 0.51
N ILE A 701 17.38 -15.80 1.24
CA ILE A 701 17.05 -14.56 1.96
C ILE A 701 16.70 -13.44 0.97
N GLU A 702 17.41 -13.31 -0.14
CA GLU A 702 17.06 -12.36 -1.21
C GLU A 702 15.69 -12.64 -1.80
N THR A 703 15.35 -13.91 -2.03
CA THR A 703 14.05 -14.32 -2.54
C THR A 703 12.94 -13.95 -1.56
N ILE A 704 13.16 -14.21 -0.26
CA ILE A 704 12.23 -13.82 0.82
C ILE A 704 12.09 -12.30 0.89
N CYS A 705 13.19 -11.55 0.81
CA CYS A 705 13.18 -10.08 0.82
C CYS A 705 12.36 -9.53 -0.34
N LYS A 706 12.58 -10.04 -1.55
CA LYS A 706 11.82 -9.65 -2.74
C LYS A 706 10.33 -9.93 -2.58
N ARG A 707 9.96 -11.16 -2.17
CA ARG A 707 8.57 -11.53 -1.93
C ARG A 707 7.92 -10.63 -0.87
N SER A 708 8.61 -10.39 0.23
CA SER A 708 8.12 -9.58 1.34
C SER A 708 7.97 -8.10 0.97
N ASN A 709 8.83 -7.58 0.10
CA ASN A 709 8.70 -6.24 -0.45
C ASN A 709 7.46 -6.13 -1.35
N ASP A 710 7.25 -7.11 -2.24
CA ASP A 710 6.12 -7.15 -3.16
C ASP A 710 4.78 -7.27 -2.41
N THR A 711 4.67 -8.21 -1.46
CA THR A 711 3.44 -8.39 -0.66
C THR A 711 3.18 -7.17 0.23
N LYS A 712 4.22 -6.57 0.80
CA LYS A 712 4.07 -5.36 1.62
C LYS A 712 3.50 -4.20 0.82
N GLN A 713 3.97 -4.02 -0.42
CA GLN A 713 3.46 -2.98 -1.32
C GLN A 713 2.01 -3.25 -1.71
N ALA A 714 1.69 -4.48 -2.13
CA ALA A 714 0.34 -4.89 -2.46
C ALA A 714 -0.65 -4.67 -1.31
N SER A 715 -0.28 -5.09 -0.08
CA SER A 715 -1.12 -4.89 1.10
C SER A 715 -1.33 -3.41 1.42
N LYS A 716 -0.30 -2.57 1.26
CA LYS A 716 -0.44 -1.12 1.47
C LYS A 716 -1.44 -0.51 0.49
N GLU A 717 -1.31 -0.82 -0.79
CA GLU A 717 -2.22 -0.32 -1.83
C GLU A 717 -3.65 -0.82 -1.61
N ALA A 718 -3.83 -2.08 -1.21
CA ALA A 718 -5.14 -2.64 -0.85
C ALA A 718 -5.77 -1.93 0.37
N SER A 719 -4.98 -1.65 1.41
CA SER A 719 -5.43 -0.90 2.58
C SER A 719 -5.87 0.52 2.21
N GLU A 720 -5.12 1.21 1.35
CA GLU A 720 -5.46 2.56 0.86
C GLU A 720 -6.73 2.55 0.00
N ALA A 721 -6.87 1.56 -0.90
CA ALA A 721 -8.07 1.36 -1.69
C ALA A 721 -9.30 1.06 -0.83
N SER A 722 -9.15 0.24 0.22
CA SER A 722 -10.21 -0.04 1.20
C SER A 722 -10.63 1.22 1.96
N ALA A 723 -9.67 2.06 2.37
CA ALA A 723 -9.99 3.32 3.04
C ALA A 723 -10.76 4.27 2.10
N LEU A 724 -10.40 4.33 0.82
CA LEU A 724 -11.12 5.14 -0.16
C LEU A 724 -12.51 4.59 -0.49
N LEU A 725 -12.70 3.26 -0.52
CA LEU A 725 -14.01 2.62 -0.63
C LEU A 725 -14.92 3.06 0.51
N TYR A 726 -14.43 2.95 1.75
CA TYR A 726 -15.19 3.33 2.95
C TYR A 726 -15.48 4.82 3.01
N PHE A 727 -14.53 5.67 2.61
CA PHE A 727 -14.77 7.10 2.45
C PHE A 727 -15.87 7.37 1.41
N GLY A 728 -15.86 6.64 0.29
CA GLY A 728 -16.90 6.69 -0.72
C GLY A 728 -18.28 6.36 -0.17
N VAL A 729 -18.41 5.20 0.48
CA VAL A 729 -19.68 4.77 1.11
C VAL A 729 -20.19 5.80 2.11
N PHE A 730 -19.32 6.35 2.95
CA PHE A 730 -19.68 7.39 3.91
C PHE A 730 -20.29 8.63 3.23
N ILE A 731 -19.65 9.16 2.16
CA ILE A 731 -20.18 10.32 1.41
C ILE A 731 -21.51 9.99 0.72
N HIS A 732 -21.70 8.75 0.26
CA HIS A 732 -22.97 8.32 -0.33
C HIS A 732 -24.12 8.26 0.67
N GLN A 733 -23.82 7.90 1.93
CA GLN A 733 -24.80 7.87 3.01
C GLN A 733 -25.13 9.28 3.53
N THR A 734 -24.14 10.17 3.63
CA THR A 734 -24.33 11.53 4.15
C THR A 734 -24.81 12.52 3.08
N GLY A 735 -24.55 12.24 1.80
CA GLY A 735 -24.88 13.11 0.69
C GLY A 735 -23.79 14.17 0.42
N LYS A 736 -24.19 15.33 -0.10
CA LYS A 736 -23.22 16.38 -0.46
C LYS A 736 -22.61 16.98 0.80
N MET A 737 -21.28 17.07 0.84
CA MET A 737 -20.54 17.63 1.97
C MET A 737 -19.68 18.80 1.51
N THR A 738 -19.82 19.93 2.19
CA THR A 738 -18.97 21.10 1.96
C THR A 738 -17.74 21.02 2.86
N CYS A 739 -16.56 21.10 2.27
CA CYS A 739 -15.28 20.96 2.96
C CYS A 739 -14.31 22.09 2.61
N SER A 740 -13.44 22.43 3.56
CA SER A 740 -12.28 23.27 3.29
C SER A 740 -11.18 22.46 2.63
N ALA A 741 -10.58 23.02 1.58
CA ALA A 741 -9.51 22.36 0.85
C ALA A 741 -8.38 23.33 0.50
N VAL A 742 -7.17 22.80 0.37
CA VAL A 742 -5.99 23.57 -0.03
C VAL A 742 -5.52 23.09 -1.39
N VAL A 743 -5.27 24.03 -2.31
CA VAL A 743 -4.76 23.73 -3.65
C VAL A 743 -3.30 23.25 -3.57
N LEU A 744 -3.03 22.05 -4.09
CA LEU A 744 -1.69 21.44 -4.16
C LEU A 744 -0.97 21.69 -5.49
N GLY A 745 -1.72 21.96 -6.55
CA GLY A 745 -1.17 22.19 -7.89
C GLY A 745 -2.24 22.50 -8.91
N VAL A 746 -1.88 23.26 -9.94
CA VAL A 746 -2.81 23.81 -10.93
C VAL A 746 -2.42 23.36 -12.34
N MET A 747 -3.41 23.00 -13.14
CA MET A 747 -3.31 22.62 -14.55
C MET A 747 -4.26 23.51 -15.38
N ASP A 748 -4.25 23.36 -16.70
CA ASP A 748 -5.07 24.13 -17.64
C ASP A 748 -6.58 23.83 -17.57
N LEU A 749 -6.95 22.59 -17.24
CA LEU A 749 -8.34 22.12 -17.18
C LEU A 749 -8.81 21.76 -15.75
N SER A 750 -7.90 21.74 -14.79
CA SER A 750 -8.18 21.24 -13.43
C SER A 750 -7.14 21.71 -12.42
N PHE A 751 -7.39 21.46 -11.15
CA PHE A 751 -6.39 21.61 -10.09
C PHE A 751 -6.59 20.51 -9.04
N ASP A 752 -5.50 20.13 -8.37
CA ASP A 752 -5.53 19.12 -7.30
C ASP A 752 -5.67 19.82 -5.95
N VAL A 753 -6.54 19.30 -5.10
CA VAL A 753 -6.83 19.83 -3.78
C VAL A 753 -6.68 18.77 -2.70
N LEU A 754 -6.19 19.19 -1.55
CA LEU A 754 -6.15 18.42 -0.32
C LEU A 754 -7.36 18.81 0.54
N ILE A 755 -8.25 17.87 0.81
CA ILE A 755 -9.38 18.06 1.74
C ILE A 755 -8.84 18.00 3.17
N VAL A 756 -8.76 19.14 3.84
CA VAL A 756 -7.99 19.31 5.09
C VAL A 756 -8.49 18.38 6.20
N ASP A 757 -9.81 18.27 6.33
CA ASP A 757 -10.46 17.56 7.44
C ASP A 757 -10.31 16.02 7.33
N TYR A 758 -9.95 15.52 6.15
CA TYR A 758 -9.83 14.08 5.86
C TYR A 758 -8.45 13.68 5.33
N GLY A 759 -7.62 14.66 4.93
CA GLY A 759 -6.33 14.44 4.29
C GLY A 759 -6.39 13.70 2.95
N VAL A 760 -7.54 13.75 2.27
CA VAL A 760 -7.77 13.11 0.97
C VAL A 760 -7.43 14.09 -0.15
N VAL A 761 -6.71 13.63 -1.18
CA VAL A 761 -6.46 14.42 -2.39
C VAL A 761 -7.52 14.15 -3.44
N LYS A 762 -8.13 15.19 -3.99
CA LYS A 762 -9.10 15.12 -5.10
C LYS A 762 -8.74 16.10 -6.20
N ARG A 763 -9.13 15.76 -7.43
CA ARG A 763 -9.02 16.65 -8.57
C ARG A 763 -10.33 17.39 -8.79
N VAL A 764 -10.25 18.70 -8.94
CA VAL A 764 -11.38 19.55 -9.32
C VAL A 764 -11.24 19.90 -10.79
N TYR A 765 -12.20 19.46 -11.60
CA TYR A 765 -12.25 19.78 -13.03
C TYR A 765 -13.05 21.06 -13.26
N VAL A 766 -12.52 21.94 -14.10
CA VAL A 766 -13.11 23.23 -14.48
C VAL A 766 -13.14 23.41 -16.00
N ASP A 767 -13.06 22.31 -16.74
CA ASP A 767 -13.11 22.24 -18.20
C ASP A 767 -14.37 22.89 -18.79
N LYS A 768 -15.47 22.87 -18.04
CA LYS A 768 -16.76 23.49 -18.41
C LYS A 768 -16.88 24.97 -18.06
N MET A 769 -15.92 25.53 -17.32
CA MET A 769 -15.91 26.95 -16.94
C MET A 769 -15.05 27.77 -17.89
N LYS A 770 -15.43 29.05 -18.09
CA LYS A 770 -14.54 30.01 -18.74
C LYS A 770 -13.35 30.28 -17.81
N ARG A 771 -12.15 30.13 -18.34
CA ARG A 771 -10.91 30.11 -17.56
C ARG A 771 -9.73 30.61 -18.38
N ILE A 772 -8.73 31.15 -17.70
CA ILE A 772 -7.45 31.57 -18.29
C ILE A 772 -6.34 30.94 -17.46
N TYR A 773 -5.51 30.10 -18.09
CA TYR A 773 -4.35 29.49 -17.45
C TYR A 773 -3.10 30.29 -17.80
N ASP A 774 -2.47 30.90 -16.80
CA ASP A 774 -1.15 31.51 -16.93
C ASP A 774 -0.08 30.48 -16.56
N LYS A 775 0.58 29.94 -17.58
CA LYS A 775 1.65 28.95 -17.41
C LYS A 775 2.88 29.51 -16.71
N LYS A 776 3.18 30.81 -16.82
CA LYS A 776 4.36 31.43 -16.19
C LYS A 776 4.11 31.69 -14.71
N ALA A 777 2.91 32.15 -14.37
CA ALA A 777 2.52 32.39 -12.98
C ALA A 777 2.04 31.12 -12.26
N GLU A 778 1.77 30.02 -13.00
CA GLU A 778 1.13 28.80 -12.49
C GLU A 778 -0.24 29.08 -11.86
N GLN A 779 -0.98 30.04 -12.44
CA GLN A 779 -2.27 30.50 -11.95
C GLN A 779 -3.40 30.13 -12.91
N LEU A 780 -4.57 29.81 -12.35
CA LEU A 780 -5.79 29.58 -13.10
C LEU A 780 -6.86 30.57 -12.67
N THR A 781 -7.19 31.50 -13.56
CA THR A 781 -8.26 32.46 -13.35
C THR A 781 -9.58 31.84 -13.82
N LEU A 782 -10.54 31.70 -12.92
CA LEU A 782 -11.88 31.19 -13.20
C LEU A 782 -12.86 32.36 -13.30
N GLU A 783 -13.66 32.39 -14.38
CA GLU A 783 -14.72 33.37 -14.56
C GLU A 783 -16.08 32.79 -14.13
N TRP A 784 -16.69 33.43 -13.15
CA TRP A 784 -18.01 33.08 -12.62
C TRP A 784 -19.07 33.94 -13.31
N PRO A 785 -20.09 33.33 -13.96
CA PRO A 785 -21.16 34.09 -14.60
C PRO A 785 -22.02 34.81 -13.56
N ALA A 786 -22.84 35.77 -14.01
CA ALA A 786 -23.86 36.36 -13.15
C ALA A 786 -24.87 35.28 -12.71
N ASP A 787 -25.25 35.28 -11.44
CA ASP A 787 -26.19 34.32 -10.86
C ASP A 787 -27.21 35.07 -10.00
N PRO A 788 -28.47 35.21 -10.45
CA PRO A 788 -29.50 35.93 -9.71
C PRO A 788 -29.92 35.23 -8.42
N ASN A 789 -29.58 33.94 -8.26
CA ASN A 789 -29.87 33.16 -7.06
C ASN A 789 -28.72 33.17 -6.05
N ALA A 790 -27.58 33.83 -6.36
CA ALA A 790 -26.49 33.98 -5.42
C ALA A 790 -26.85 34.93 -4.27
N GLU A 791 -26.10 34.87 -3.18
CA GLU A 791 -26.29 35.75 -2.02
C GLU A 791 -26.25 37.24 -2.40
N ARG A 792 -26.93 38.08 -1.61
CA ARG A 792 -27.07 39.51 -1.87
C ARG A 792 -25.69 40.18 -1.98
N GLY A 793 -25.40 40.78 -3.15
CA GLY A 793 -24.10 41.39 -3.46
C GLY A 793 -23.12 40.49 -4.24
N ASN A 794 -23.44 39.21 -4.46
CA ASN A 794 -22.65 38.23 -5.21
C ASN A 794 -23.29 37.84 -6.57
N THR A 795 -24.33 38.57 -6.99
CA THR A 795 -25.13 38.22 -8.18
C THR A 795 -24.45 38.57 -9.51
N ALA A 796 -23.53 39.54 -9.51
CA ALA A 796 -22.77 39.91 -10.70
C ALA A 796 -21.70 38.88 -11.07
N ALA A 797 -21.29 38.89 -12.35
CA ALA A 797 -20.15 38.12 -12.80
C ALA A 797 -18.85 38.61 -12.14
N PHE A 798 -17.93 37.70 -11.86
CA PHE A 798 -16.63 38.03 -11.26
C PHE A 798 -15.58 36.98 -11.63
N SER A 799 -14.32 37.23 -11.29
CA SER A 799 -13.23 36.27 -11.52
C SER A 799 -12.50 35.96 -10.22
N THR A 800 -11.97 34.75 -10.13
CA THR A 800 -11.15 34.29 -9.00
C THR A 800 -9.86 33.68 -9.50
N VAL A 801 -8.74 34.03 -8.88
CA VAL A 801 -7.43 33.44 -9.17
C VAL A 801 -7.24 32.23 -8.26
N ILE A 802 -6.91 31.09 -8.86
CA ILE A 802 -6.57 29.85 -8.16
C ILE A 802 -5.07 29.61 -8.34
N GLN A 803 -4.38 29.45 -7.22
CA GLN A 803 -2.95 29.13 -7.20
C GLN A 803 -2.64 28.14 -6.07
N MET A 804 -1.41 27.65 -6.05
CA MET A 804 -0.97 26.75 -4.99
C MET A 804 -1.07 27.40 -3.61
N CYS A 805 -1.43 26.62 -2.59
CA CYS A 805 -1.67 27.09 -1.21
C CYS A 805 -2.82 28.09 -1.06
N THR A 806 -3.68 28.26 -2.07
CA THR A 806 -4.98 28.92 -1.90
C THR A 806 -5.93 28.00 -1.13
N VAL A 807 -6.62 28.55 -0.13
CA VAL A 807 -7.70 27.87 0.58
C VAL A 807 -9.00 28.09 -0.18
N ILE A 808 -9.70 27.01 -0.48
CA ILE A 808 -10.96 27.03 -1.21
C ILE A 808 -12.02 26.21 -0.49
N THR A 809 -13.27 26.41 -0.89
CA THR A 809 -14.38 25.55 -0.49
C THR A 809 -14.75 24.62 -1.63
N VAL A 810 -14.81 23.33 -1.32
CA VAL A 810 -15.22 22.29 -2.27
C VAL A 810 -16.42 21.53 -1.73
N VAL A 811 -17.27 21.10 -2.65
CA VAL A 811 -18.36 20.19 -2.36
C VAL A 811 -17.94 18.80 -2.82
N LEU A 812 -17.86 17.88 -1.88
CA LEU A 812 -17.78 16.46 -2.15
C LEU A 812 -19.19 15.95 -2.45
N ALA A 813 -19.35 15.23 -3.56
CA ALA A 813 -20.64 14.70 -3.96
C ALA A 813 -20.54 13.25 -4.44
N PRO A 814 -21.52 12.40 -4.08
CA PRO A 814 -21.59 11.03 -4.55
C PRO A 814 -21.73 10.99 -6.08
N MET A 815 -20.98 10.08 -6.70
CA MET A 815 -21.03 9.76 -8.12
C MET A 815 -21.61 8.35 -8.34
N LYS A 816 -21.39 7.72 -9.49
CA LYS A 816 -21.82 6.33 -9.72
C LYS A 816 -21.10 5.38 -8.76
N GLU A 817 -21.81 4.34 -8.30
CA GLU A 817 -21.30 3.31 -7.38
C GLU A 817 -20.82 3.92 -6.05
N VAL A 818 -19.52 3.88 -5.74
CA VAL A 818 -18.92 4.45 -4.51
C VAL A 818 -17.97 5.61 -4.80
N GLU A 819 -17.95 6.09 -6.05
CA GLU A 819 -17.07 7.20 -6.43
C GLU A 819 -17.52 8.52 -5.80
N VAL A 820 -16.55 9.39 -5.55
CA VAL A 820 -16.75 10.73 -4.97
C VAL A 820 -16.05 11.77 -5.83
N SER A 821 -16.84 12.74 -6.32
CA SER A 821 -16.35 13.94 -7.00
C SER A 821 -16.03 15.05 -6.01
N ALA A 822 -15.14 15.96 -6.41
CA ALA A 822 -14.94 17.23 -5.74
C ALA A 822 -15.17 18.37 -6.75
N THR A 823 -16.05 19.30 -6.41
CA THR A 823 -16.35 20.48 -7.22
C THR A 823 -16.17 21.74 -6.40
N MET A 824 -15.55 22.77 -6.96
CA MET A 824 -15.45 24.07 -6.28
C MET A 824 -16.83 24.75 -6.26
N SER A 825 -17.25 25.21 -5.08
CA SER A 825 -18.48 26.02 -4.96
C SER A 825 -18.23 27.46 -5.40
N ARG A 826 -19.27 28.14 -5.91
CA ARG A 826 -19.22 29.59 -6.14
C ARG A 826 -18.84 30.28 -4.82
N PRO A 827 -17.70 30.99 -4.74
CA PRO A 827 -17.27 31.60 -3.49
C PRO A 827 -18.27 32.65 -2.99
N THR A 828 -18.58 32.62 -1.70
CA THR A 828 -19.29 33.71 -1.02
C THR A 828 -18.41 34.97 -0.95
N LEU A 829 -18.99 36.14 -0.63
CA LEU A 829 -18.27 37.41 -0.49
C LEU A 829 -17.12 37.27 0.51
N ASN A 830 -17.34 36.62 1.66
CA ASN A 830 -16.28 36.35 2.64
C ASN A 830 -15.21 35.40 2.09
N GLN A 831 -15.62 34.37 1.34
CA GLN A 831 -14.67 33.43 0.72
C GLN A 831 -13.85 34.09 -0.41
N ARG A 832 -14.37 35.11 -1.09
CA ARG A 832 -13.60 35.87 -2.08
C ARG A 832 -12.41 36.58 -1.47
N ASP A 833 -12.51 37.02 -0.21
CA ASP A 833 -11.36 37.60 0.49
C ASP A 833 -10.36 36.53 0.91
N LEU A 834 -10.83 35.34 1.33
CA LEU A 834 -9.97 34.18 1.60
C LEU A 834 -9.15 33.75 0.36
N LEU A 835 -9.75 33.80 -0.83
CA LEU A 835 -9.09 33.41 -2.08
C LEU A 835 -7.92 34.32 -2.48
N LYS A 836 -7.88 35.55 -1.95
CA LYS A 836 -6.78 36.50 -2.22
C LYS A 836 -5.55 36.22 -1.36
N VAL A 837 -5.66 35.32 -0.38
CA VAL A 837 -4.65 35.10 0.67
C VAL A 837 -4.18 33.66 0.60
N THR A 838 -2.88 33.44 0.48
CA THR A 838 -2.27 32.11 0.53
C THR A 838 -2.03 31.67 1.98
N LEU A 839 -1.73 30.39 2.22
CA LEU A 839 -1.30 29.92 3.54
C LEU A 839 -0.11 30.73 4.10
N LYS A 840 0.80 31.19 3.23
CA LYS A 840 1.93 32.04 3.60
C LYS A 840 1.44 33.39 4.13
N ASP A 841 0.58 34.06 3.38
CA ASP A 841 0.03 35.37 3.75
C ASP A 841 -0.77 35.28 5.05
N MET A 842 -1.54 34.18 5.25
CA MET A 842 -2.25 33.93 6.50
C MET A 842 -1.29 33.79 7.69
N LYS A 843 -0.14 33.13 7.49
CA LYS A 843 0.86 32.95 8.55
C LYS A 843 1.55 34.26 8.91
N GLU A 844 1.94 35.05 7.90
CA GLU A 844 2.62 36.34 8.09
C GLU A 844 1.72 37.39 8.77
N THR A 845 0.40 37.32 8.51
CA THR A 845 -0.58 38.25 9.08
C THR A 845 -1.20 37.78 10.40
N GLY A 846 -0.89 36.56 10.86
CA GLY A 846 -1.52 35.96 12.05
C GLY A 846 -3.03 35.73 11.87
N SER A 847 -3.46 35.48 10.63
CA SER A 847 -4.87 35.35 10.27
C SER A 847 -5.52 34.13 10.93
N LEU A 848 -6.69 34.34 11.54
CA LEU A 848 -7.54 33.28 12.09
C LEU A 848 -8.63 32.84 11.11
N LEU A 849 -8.55 33.21 9.82
CA LEU A 849 -9.60 32.91 8.83
C LEU A 849 -9.86 31.40 8.61
N LEU A 850 -8.94 30.55 9.05
CA LEU A 850 -9.06 29.09 8.98
C LEU A 850 -9.61 28.45 10.26
N GLU A 851 -9.51 29.14 11.40
CA GLU A 851 -10.08 28.71 12.69
C GLU A 851 -11.60 28.92 12.65
#